data_AF-A0A521PVL9-F1
#
_entry.id   AF-A0A521PVL9-F1
#
_cell.length_a   1.000
_cell.length_b   1.000
_cell.length_c   1.000
_cell.angle_alpha   90.00
_cell.angle_beta   90.00
_cell.angle_gamma   90.00
#
_symmetry.space_group_name_H-M   'P 1'
#
loop_
_entity.id
_entity.type
_entity.pdbx_description
1 polymer ?
#
loop_
_entity_poly.entity_id
_entity_poly.type
_entity_poly.pdbx_seq_one_letter_code
_entity_poly.pdbx_strand_id
1 'polypeptide(L)'
;MSDAISCLRRMSRATKPGSMPRSRAQRMAPTEAVHEERRMLPAKLKTDIESVVRAVTLSKPSEAMLFLGAGASVKSGIPSAWQCIWQLKQRLFLSANPTFNPAFVSDLTDPRVHVRIQNWLSSRPGVPVLGSRDEYGYYFETCYPNGEDRRRYFEQICQVDRPSVGYRALGTMLEQSHFRWLWTTNFDSLVLRGRPEGAKRPLRETGLDSATRLRSLTERDQYANLIHLHGDYRYDALKNTADEVRALDEHFVNAIGTLVTDLPLIVVGYGGADESIMTALRAAYARKGNGALYWLNFRGKEPLPEVASLIELAAAHGNYARLVESDGFDEFMLRLAHFLLPRKEHERFLTETYGASLRPSSPFALVGYPGRTGVAKSNLWEVVLPEAYWSCEAKEVKSWKHLRELLAGRPVVGGLHGGNVCALGSPSELAVALGLQRQDIKEVKFTQFDLEVGTVMHGVISDHVARALAGAEFNLARSHGSWVIYSPDDADEVRGSGGFKVTGSANVTIHFRDTTPILALVPDRHIIPPTEGEDPPESVRLTVMSELSRQWNRIFNEELGGWRTTFGLMKADRHLTLGGDDSSVLTIRPGPQFADVLSPDHNARFVPTVGPAYRVLSAVHLPEPKLRFGRGTDEHPLRGMIASGPAELALPRFEGPPLRLGVCTPSALSTSLDALLMELGGGHFNVDSRDDYLYPYEGFERTFSLGFKVGTTEGGGRVQYDPSLPSGSLVQQQDAALAHVCEAIVSAAHASASVVLVIIPTMWKGIEKIEAGGSTRDLHDHIKAFAAPRGIRTQLVREATLSKGRRLEVIWWMALALYAKSNRTPWTLDAQDDGTVHIGIGYGLDHSDTRHRVIMCCSHIFQANGLGLRFQLSEIGDPAFFRKKNPFLKRDDAFRVGARALQIVFEARQAMPRRVCIAKRTPFTREEREGFCSALEGVPELELLTVEVEDGARLVRAEQDGVGAGAFPVQRGTVVPYGSNEALVWVHGDIAGISSKYHGAHYYQGKSRIPAPLRLTRHCGATPLEELAAGLLGLSKMDWNSFDLYGKVPVHLSSPGRIARVARLLNDTHLEDRDYRLFM
;
A
#
# COMPACT_ATOMS: atom_id res chain seq x y z
N MET A 1 44.08 -22.13 41.97
CA MET A 1 44.30 -22.42 43.39
C MET A 1 44.17 -21.09 44.12
N SER A 2 42.97 -20.77 44.60
CA SER A 2 42.48 -21.07 45.96
C SER A 2 43.09 -20.12 47.01
N ASP A 3 42.18 -19.33 47.59
CA ASP A 3 42.12 -18.83 48.97
C ASP A 3 43.19 -17.82 49.42
N ALA A 4 42.84 -16.55 49.66
CA ALA A 4 42.09 -16.01 50.80
C ALA A 4 42.90 -15.95 52.11
N ILE A 5 42.68 -14.84 52.83
CA ILE A 5 43.07 -14.52 54.23
C ILE A 5 44.33 -13.64 54.39
N SER A 6 44.13 -12.35 54.67
CA SER A 6 44.39 -11.86 56.03
C SER A 6 43.65 -10.55 56.32
N CYS A 7 42.80 -10.63 57.33
CA CYS A 7 41.98 -9.59 57.92
C CYS A 7 42.72 -8.95 59.12
N LEU A 8 42.26 -7.77 59.54
CA LEU A 8 42.33 -7.17 60.90
C LEU A 8 43.60 -6.41 61.35
N ARG A 9 43.44 -5.08 61.52
CA ARG A 9 43.42 -4.33 62.81
C ARG A 9 43.51 -2.81 62.49
N ARG A 10 42.70 -1.89 63.02
CA ARG A 10 42.06 -1.80 64.35
C ARG A 10 40.87 -0.82 64.35
N MET A 11 39.89 -1.14 65.18
CA MET A 11 38.70 -0.37 65.58
C MET A 11 39.02 0.73 66.62
N SER A 12 38.21 1.79 66.71
CA SER A 12 37.51 2.20 67.97
C SER A 12 36.69 3.52 67.87
N ARG A 13 35.34 3.37 67.96
CA ARG A 13 34.32 4.19 68.69
C ARG A 13 34.09 5.67 68.24
N ALA A 14 32.86 6.22 68.15
CA ALA A 14 31.67 6.03 68.99
C ALA A 14 30.33 6.49 68.33
N THR A 15 29.24 5.80 68.71
CA THR A 15 27.84 6.24 69.01
C THR A 15 26.96 7.07 68.04
N LYS A 16 25.88 6.40 67.56
CA LYS A 16 24.44 6.76 67.31
C LYS A 16 24.03 8.16 66.80
N PRO A 17 23.10 8.21 65.81
CA PRO A 17 21.68 8.53 66.06
C PRO A 17 20.73 7.57 65.28
N GLY A 18 19.49 7.26 65.69
CA GLY A 18 18.36 8.16 65.91
C GLY A 18 17.39 8.04 64.72
N SER A 19 16.28 7.34 64.91
CA SER A 19 15.23 6.99 63.94
C SER A 19 14.27 8.14 63.59
N MET A 20 13.89 8.29 62.32
CA MET A 20 12.55 8.70 61.78
C MET A 20 12.64 9.04 60.26
N PRO A 21 11.55 9.05 59.46
CA PRO A 21 11.01 7.89 58.74
C PRO A 21 11.11 8.02 57.20
N ARG A 22 10.96 6.88 56.50
CA ARG A 22 10.87 6.79 55.03
C ARG A 22 9.66 7.56 54.51
N SER A 23 9.89 8.59 53.69
CA SER A 23 8.85 9.16 52.82
C SER A 23 8.66 8.28 51.58
N ARG A 24 7.39 8.04 51.26
CA ARG A 24 6.89 7.29 50.10
C ARG A 24 7.50 7.83 48.80
N ALA A 25 8.31 7.03 48.11
CA ALA A 25 8.52 7.19 46.68
C ALA A 25 7.18 6.85 45.97
N GLN A 26 6.49 7.87 45.46
CA GLN A 26 5.35 7.69 44.57
C GLN A 26 5.84 6.97 43.31
N ARG A 27 5.33 5.75 43.10
CA ARG A 27 5.41 5.05 41.83
C ARG A 27 4.73 5.91 40.76
N MET A 28 5.48 6.42 39.79
CA MET A 28 4.89 6.98 38.57
C MET A 28 4.22 5.82 37.81
N ALA A 29 2.91 5.94 37.65
CA ALA A 29 2.09 5.08 36.80
C ALA A 29 2.49 5.25 35.32
N PRO A 30 2.25 4.26 34.45
CA PRO A 30 2.47 4.42 33.02
C PRO A 30 1.61 5.56 32.50
N THR A 31 2.22 6.46 31.72
CA THR A 31 1.57 7.57 31.04
C THR A 31 0.50 7.02 30.10
N GLU A 32 -0.75 6.98 30.57
CA GLU A 32 -1.90 6.93 29.69
C GLU A 32 -1.79 8.11 28.73
N ALA A 33 -2.06 7.86 27.44
CA ALA A 33 -2.17 8.92 26.47
C ALA A 33 -3.24 9.90 26.96
N VAL A 34 -2.83 11.06 27.47
CA VAL A 34 -3.74 12.16 27.79
C VAL A 34 -4.24 12.66 26.44
N HIS A 35 -5.34 12.08 26.00
CA HIS A 35 -6.19 12.71 25.01
C HIS A 35 -6.52 14.11 25.52
N GLU A 36 -6.50 15.13 24.65
CA GLU A 36 -7.29 16.35 24.88
C GLU A 36 -8.63 15.91 25.49
N GLU A 37 -8.99 16.38 26.68
CA GLU A 37 -10.25 16.00 27.31
C GLU A 37 -11.37 16.31 26.32
N ARG A 38 -11.90 15.31 25.63
CA ARG A 38 -12.98 15.48 24.66
C ARG A 38 -14.28 15.12 25.34
N ARG A 39 -15.31 15.93 25.12
CA ARG A 39 -16.56 15.81 25.86
C ARG A 39 -17.65 15.21 24.98
N MET A 40 -18.21 14.09 25.44
CA MET A 40 -19.30 13.40 24.74
C MET A 40 -20.61 14.21 24.84
N LEU A 41 -21.20 14.53 23.69
CA LEU A 41 -22.50 15.20 23.61
C LEU A 41 -23.67 14.20 23.58
N PRO A 42 -24.83 14.55 24.19
CA PRO A 42 -26.06 13.75 24.09
C PRO A 42 -26.50 13.53 22.63
N ALA A 43 -26.99 12.33 22.30
CA ALA A 43 -27.41 11.97 20.93
C ALA A 43 -28.42 12.96 20.31
N LYS A 44 -29.31 13.56 21.12
CA LYS A 44 -30.28 14.58 20.69
C LYS A 44 -29.66 15.88 20.16
N LEU A 45 -28.38 16.13 20.47
CA LEU A 45 -27.61 17.29 20.01
C LEU A 45 -26.66 16.95 18.85
N LYS A 46 -26.67 15.70 18.38
CA LYS A 46 -25.93 15.26 17.18
C LYS A 46 -26.89 15.17 15.98
N THR A 47 -26.39 15.38 14.78
CA THR A 47 -27.13 15.21 13.51
C THR A 47 -26.18 14.80 12.39
N ASP A 48 -26.74 14.31 11.28
CA ASP A 48 -25.98 13.90 10.10
C ASP A 48 -25.79 15.05 9.10
N ILE A 49 -24.81 14.91 8.22
CA ILE A 49 -24.49 15.91 7.19
C ILE A 49 -25.65 16.08 6.21
N GLU A 50 -26.39 15.02 5.91
CA GLU A 50 -27.54 15.02 5.01
C GLU A 50 -28.67 15.92 5.53
N SER A 51 -28.89 15.97 6.84
CA SER A 51 -29.87 16.85 7.49
C SER A 51 -29.52 18.31 7.32
N VAL A 52 -28.23 18.64 7.46
CA VAL A 52 -27.74 20.01 7.25
C VAL A 52 -27.88 20.41 5.79
N VAL A 53 -27.47 19.55 4.85
CA VAL A 53 -27.62 19.81 3.41
C VAL A 53 -29.09 20.06 3.05
N ARG A 54 -30.03 19.26 3.56
CA ARG A 54 -31.46 19.48 3.37
C ARG A 54 -31.93 20.82 3.96
N ALA A 55 -31.50 21.17 5.17
CA ALA A 55 -31.87 22.42 5.82
C ALA A 55 -31.36 23.65 5.07
N VAL A 56 -30.12 23.61 4.60
CA VAL A 56 -29.52 24.70 3.80
C VAL A 56 -30.21 24.83 2.44
N THR A 57 -30.60 23.71 1.82
CA THR A 57 -31.29 23.71 0.52
C THR A 57 -32.71 24.28 0.60
N LEU A 58 -33.39 24.14 1.76
CA LEU A 58 -34.71 24.75 2.00
C LEU A 58 -34.64 26.26 2.27
N SER A 59 -33.50 26.76 2.71
CA SER A 59 -33.28 28.18 2.98
C SER A 59 -33.11 28.95 1.66
N LYS A 60 -33.52 30.21 1.57
CA LYS A 60 -33.29 31.00 0.34
C LYS A 60 -31.79 31.27 0.17
N PRO A 61 -31.31 31.51 -1.07
CA PRO A 61 -29.93 31.90 -1.31
C PRO A 61 -29.52 33.08 -0.42
N SER A 62 -28.32 33.03 0.16
CA SER A 62 -27.76 34.02 1.09
C SER A 62 -28.35 34.05 2.52
N GLU A 63 -29.22 33.10 2.90
CA GLU A 63 -29.78 33.01 4.24
C GLU A 63 -28.92 32.19 5.24
N ALA A 64 -27.77 31.63 4.83
CA ALA A 64 -26.85 30.93 5.72
C ALA A 64 -25.45 31.56 5.72
N MET A 65 -24.77 31.46 6.87
CA MET A 65 -23.40 31.94 7.07
C MET A 65 -22.43 30.77 7.18
N LEU A 66 -21.24 30.94 6.60
CA LEU A 66 -20.14 29.99 6.77
C LEU A 66 -19.05 30.59 7.66
N PHE A 67 -18.55 29.80 8.59
CA PHE A 67 -17.35 30.08 9.36
C PHE A 67 -16.28 29.04 9.00
N LEU A 68 -15.19 29.49 8.40
CA LEU A 68 -14.08 28.65 7.94
C LEU A 68 -12.87 28.76 8.88
N GLY A 69 -12.47 27.65 9.46
CA GLY A 69 -11.22 27.54 10.21
C GLY A 69 -10.09 26.89 9.41
N ALA A 70 -8.92 26.77 10.03
CA ALA A 70 -7.70 26.31 9.36
C ALA A 70 -7.81 24.87 8.82
N GLY A 71 -8.70 24.05 9.40
CA GLY A 71 -9.02 22.71 8.92
C GLY A 71 -9.63 22.67 7.51
N ALA A 72 -10.26 23.76 7.05
CA ALA A 72 -10.77 23.84 5.67
C ALA A 72 -9.64 23.92 4.63
N SER A 73 -8.50 24.52 5.00
CA SER A 73 -7.35 24.75 4.12
C SER A 73 -6.38 23.57 4.00
N VAL A 74 -6.52 22.54 4.84
CA VAL A 74 -5.65 21.35 4.87
C VAL A 74 -5.56 20.65 3.52
N LYS A 75 -6.69 20.43 2.83
CA LYS A 75 -6.70 19.78 1.51
C LYS A 75 -6.14 20.65 0.38
N SER A 76 -5.95 21.95 0.62
CA SER A 76 -5.27 22.84 -0.32
C SER A 76 -3.76 22.92 -0.08
N GLY A 77 -3.23 22.15 0.87
CA GLY A 77 -1.81 22.14 1.21
C GLY A 77 -1.40 23.12 2.31
N ILE A 78 -2.35 23.70 3.06
CA ILE A 78 -2.05 24.62 4.17
C ILE A 78 -2.27 23.89 5.52
N PRO A 79 -1.27 23.86 6.41
CA PRO A 79 -1.39 23.15 7.69
C PRO A 79 -2.37 23.82 8.66
N SER A 80 -3.07 23.02 9.46
CA SER A 80 -3.87 23.50 10.61
C SER A 80 -2.99 24.03 11.74
N ALA A 81 -3.58 24.77 12.69
CA ALA A 81 -2.86 25.27 13.87
C ALA A 81 -2.19 24.15 14.69
N TRP A 82 -2.89 23.03 14.89
CA TRP A 82 -2.34 21.84 15.56
C TRP A 82 -1.14 21.26 14.80
N GLN A 83 -1.26 21.16 13.47
CA GLN A 83 -0.15 20.69 12.63
C GLN A 83 1.05 21.64 12.69
N CYS A 84 0.82 22.96 12.72
CA CYS A 84 1.89 23.95 12.90
C CYS A 84 2.62 23.76 14.23
N ILE A 85 1.90 23.54 15.35
CA ILE A 85 2.52 23.24 16.66
C ILE A 85 3.48 22.06 16.53
N TRP A 86 3.05 20.95 15.94
CA TRP A 86 3.90 19.77 15.80
C TRP A 86 5.07 19.97 14.82
N GLN A 87 4.89 20.74 13.75
CA GLN A 87 6.01 21.13 12.88
C GLN A 87 7.05 21.94 13.64
N LEU A 88 6.63 22.90 14.48
CA LEU A 88 7.54 23.70 15.30
C LEU A 88 8.26 22.82 16.33
N LYS A 89 7.53 21.95 17.03
CA LYS A 89 8.11 20.95 17.95
C LYS A 89 9.16 20.07 17.24
N GLN A 90 8.85 19.60 16.04
CA GLN A 90 9.76 18.80 15.21
C GLN A 90 10.99 19.60 14.77
N ARG A 91 10.83 20.85 14.33
CA ARG A 91 11.94 21.74 13.98
C ARG A 91 12.88 21.98 15.16
N LEU A 92 12.34 22.23 16.35
CA LEU A 92 13.13 22.36 17.58
C LEU A 92 13.88 21.07 17.90
N PHE A 93 13.21 19.92 17.75
CA PHE A 93 13.83 18.62 17.95
C PHE A 93 14.98 18.37 16.98
N LEU A 94 14.77 18.58 15.67
CA LEU A 94 15.78 18.32 14.64
C LEU A 94 16.95 19.30 14.70
N SER A 95 16.69 20.59 14.87
CA SER A 95 17.74 21.61 14.99
C SER A 95 18.66 21.38 16.19
N ALA A 96 18.13 20.87 17.29
CA ALA A 96 18.91 20.51 18.46
C ALA A 96 19.58 19.13 18.39
N ASN A 97 19.24 18.30 17.40
CA ASN A 97 19.80 16.96 17.20
C ASN A 97 20.24 16.77 15.72
N PRO A 98 21.29 17.48 15.25
CA PRO A 98 21.64 17.54 13.82
C PRO A 98 22.10 16.21 13.22
N THR A 99 22.55 15.26 14.04
CA THR A 99 22.92 13.91 13.58
C THR A 99 21.73 12.94 13.51
N PHE A 100 20.55 13.35 13.99
CA PHE A 100 19.35 12.53 13.94
C PHE A 100 18.78 12.51 12.52
N ASN A 101 18.48 11.32 12.01
CA ASN A 101 17.87 11.18 10.70
C ASN A 101 16.41 11.69 10.73
N PRO A 102 16.07 12.76 9.98
CA PRO A 102 14.71 13.32 9.96
C PRO A 102 13.62 12.34 9.53
N ALA A 103 13.96 11.31 8.76
CA ALA A 103 13.02 10.27 8.33
C ALA A 103 12.20 9.66 9.49
N PHE A 104 12.81 9.47 10.66
CA PHE A 104 12.17 8.84 11.82
C PHE A 104 11.18 9.73 12.59
N VAL A 105 11.12 11.02 12.26
CA VAL A 105 10.10 11.94 12.78
C VAL A 105 9.34 12.62 11.66
N SER A 106 9.51 12.18 10.42
CA SER A 106 8.92 12.80 9.24
C SER A 106 7.41 12.64 9.15
N ASP A 107 6.86 11.59 9.77
CA ASP A 107 5.42 11.38 9.90
C ASP A 107 4.89 12.00 11.20
N LEU A 108 4.35 13.21 11.09
CA LEU A 108 3.72 13.95 12.19
C LEU A 108 2.29 13.48 12.51
N THR A 109 1.80 12.43 11.86
CA THR A 109 0.54 11.80 12.25
C THR A 109 0.78 10.59 13.16
N ASP A 110 2.02 10.10 13.23
CA ASP A 110 2.40 8.97 14.07
C ASP A 110 2.44 9.36 15.55
N PRO A 111 1.58 8.77 16.42
CA PRO A 111 1.61 9.05 17.85
C PRO A 111 2.97 8.78 18.51
N ARG A 112 3.80 7.90 17.94
CA ARG A 112 5.15 7.60 18.45
C ARG A 112 6.11 8.77 18.22
N VAL A 113 5.98 9.44 17.08
CA VAL A 113 6.74 10.65 16.78
C VAL A 113 6.36 11.73 17.77
N HIS A 114 5.06 11.87 18.07
CA HIS A 114 4.58 12.78 19.11
C HIS A 114 5.18 12.46 20.48
N VAL A 115 5.10 11.21 20.94
CA VAL A 115 5.65 10.81 22.24
C VAL A 115 7.16 11.03 22.30
N ARG A 116 7.90 10.71 21.23
CA ARG A 116 9.35 10.89 21.17
C ARG A 116 9.74 12.36 21.27
N ILE A 117 9.15 13.20 20.43
CA ILE A 117 9.42 14.65 20.43
C ILE A 117 8.98 15.26 21.77
N GLN A 118 7.80 14.88 22.27
CA GLN A 118 7.26 15.42 23.52
C GLN A 118 8.10 15.01 24.73
N ASN A 119 8.55 13.76 24.85
CA ASN A 119 9.42 13.34 25.95
C ASN A 119 10.73 14.12 25.96
N TRP A 120 11.29 14.39 24.79
CA TRP A 120 12.48 15.22 24.66
C TRP A 120 12.20 16.67 25.06
N LEU A 121 11.08 17.25 24.62
CA LEU A 121 10.66 18.60 24.99
C LEU A 121 10.41 18.73 26.50
N SER A 122 9.64 17.81 27.09
CA SER A 122 9.29 17.82 28.53
C SER A 122 10.49 17.64 29.45
N SER A 123 11.64 17.17 28.96
CA SER A 123 12.89 17.11 29.73
C SER A 123 13.55 18.49 29.93
N ARG A 124 13.04 19.53 29.26
CA ARG A 124 13.58 20.89 29.30
C ARG A 124 12.71 21.80 30.20
N PRO A 125 13.33 22.72 30.96
CA PRO A 125 12.59 23.65 31.80
C PRO A 125 11.82 24.68 30.96
N GLY A 126 10.65 25.11 31.44
CA GLY A 126 9.85 26.19 30.82
C GLY A 126 8.97 25.78 29.65
N VAL A 127 8.99 24.51 29.24
CA VAL A 127 8.13 23.99 28.17
C VAL A 127 6.69 23.81 28.68
N PRO A 128 5.66 24.34 27.97
CA PRO A 128 4.26 24.12 28.32
C PRO A 128 3.89 22.64 28.38
N VAL A 129 2.94 22.30 29.24
CA VAL A 129 2.35 20.95 29.28
C VAL A 129 1.65 20.67 27.95
N LEU A 130 1.74 19.43 27.47
CA LEU A 130 1.07 18.99 26.24
C LEU A 130 -0.43 19.33 26.30
N GLY A 131 -0.95 19.99 25.26
CA GLY A 131 -2.34 20.42 25.18
C GLY A 131 -2.63 21.75 25.88
N SER A 132 -1.61 22.45 26.40
CA SER A 132 -1.78 23.81 26.91
C SER A 132 -2.16 24.79 25.80
N ARG A 133 -2.98 25.77 26.13
CA ARG A 133 -3.36 26.88 25.23
C ARG A 133 -2.16 27.74 24.84
N ASP A 134 -1.11 27.75 25.66
CA ASP A 134 0.10 28.52 25.44
C ASP A 134 1.05 27.85 24.43
N GLU A 135 0.81 26.58 24.03
CA GLU A 135 1.72 25.84 23.14
C GLU A 135 1.95 26.57 21.81
N TYR A 136 0.89 27.11 21.20
CA TYR A 136 0.98 27.77 19.90
C TYR A 136 1.95 28.96 19.94
N GLY A 137 1.68 29.93 20.82
CA GLY A 137 2.54 31.12 20.96
C GLY A 137 3.95 30.75 21.41
N TYR A 138 4.08 29.90 22.43
CA TYR A 138 5.38 29.48 22.96
C TYR A 138 6.29 28.86 21.90
N TYR A 139 5.80 27.87 21.14
CA TYR A 139 6.64 27.19 20.16
C TYR A 139 6.96 28.07 18.95
N PHE A 140 6.06 28.98 18.55
CA PHE A 140 6.34 29.97 17.51
C PHE A 140 7.43 30.95 17.94
N GLU A 141 7.33 31.53 19.14
CA GLU A 141 8.35 32.43 19.70
C GLU A 141 9.69 31.73 19.90
N THR A 142 9.68 30.47 20.34
CA THR A 142 10.89 29.67 20.54
C THR A 142 11.58 29.33 19.21
N CYS A 143 10.82 29.02 18.15
CA CYS A 143 11.39 28.75 16.82
C CYS A 143 11.83 30.02 16.10
N TYR A 144 11.03 31.08 16.20
CA TYR A 144 11.17 32.32 15.45
C TYR A 144 10.96 33.53 16.39
N PRO A 145 12.03 33.96 17.11
CA PRO A 145 11.93 35.10 18.04
C PRO A 145 11.60 36.42 17.33
N ASN A 146 12.00 36.57 16.07
CA ASN A 146 11.75 37.76 15.26
C ASN A 146 10.38 37.71 14.57
N GLY A 147 9.61 38.81 14.66
CA GLY A 147 8.31 38.95 14.02
C GLY A 147 8.33 38.80 12.49
N GLU A 148 9.41 39.23 11.83
CA GLU A 148 9.54 39.12 10.36
C GLU A 148 9.71 37.67 9.90
N ASP A 149 10.43 36.84 10.67
CA ASP A 149 10.59 35.42 10.35
C ASP A 149 9.26 34.66 10.54
N ARG A 150 8.43 35.07 11.51
CA ARG A 150 7.07 34.56 11.66
C ARG A 150 6.19 34.93 10.46
N ARG A 151 6.28 36.16 9.95
CA ARG A 151 5.57 36.59 8.74
C ARG A 151 5.98 35.76 7.52
N ARG A 152 7.30 35.59 7.30
CA ARG A 152 7.83 34.75 6.20
C ARG A 152 7.37 33.30 6.28
N TYR A 153 7.25 32.74 7.48
CA TYR A 153 6.70 31.39 7.66
C TYR A 153 5.27 31.29 7.12
N PHE A 154 4.38 32.21 7.48
CA PHE A 154 3.00 32.22 6.99
C PHE A 154 2.92 32.48 5.49
N GLU A 155 3.74 33.40 4.98
CA GLU A 155 3.84 33.65 3.54
C GLU A 155 4.21 32.37 2.77
N GLN A 156 5.18 31.59 3.27
CA GLN A 156 5.58 30.32 2.64
C GLN A 156 4.47 29.26 2.69
N ILE A 157 3.82 29.04 3.83
CA ILE A 157 2.80 27.99 3.93
C ILE A 157 1.48 28.36 3.24
N CYS A 158 1.21 29.65 3.02
CA CYS A 158 0.03 30.13 2.29
C CYS A 158 0.28 30.25 0.77
N GLN A 159 1.53 30.12 0.30
CA GLN A 159 1.88 29.98 -1.11
C GLN A 159 1.57 28.57 -1.61
N VAL A 160 0.29 28.32 -1.87
CA VAL A 160 -0.18 27.07 -2.48
C VAL A 160 -0.50 27.28 -3.96
N ASP A 161 -0.30 26.31 -4.83
CA ASP A 161 -0.52 26.50 -6.28
C ASP A 161 -2.00 26.50 -6.68
N ARG A 162 -2.82 25.66 -6.03
CA ARG A 162 -4.22 25.47 -6.38
C ARG A 162 -5.12 25.23 -5.15
N PRO A 163 -6.28 25.91 -5.07
CA PRO A 163 -7.29 25.59 -4.06
C PRO A 163 -7.85 24.19 -4.21
N SER A 164 -8.26 23.58 -3.09
CA SER A 164 -8.94 22.30 -3.08
C SER A 164 -10.27 22.35 -3.84
N VAL A 165 -10.82 21.17 -4.16
CA VAL A 165 -12.13 21.09 -4.81
C VAL A 165 -13.24 21.72 -3.97
N GLY A 166 -13.13 21.67 -2.64
CA GLY A 166 -14.06 22.34 -1.73
C GLY A 166 -14.08 23.85 -1.90
N TYR A 167 -12.91 24.49 -2.02
CA TYR A 167 -12.83 25.93 -2.27
C TYR A 167 -13.32 26.30 -3.67
N ARG A 168 -13.10 25.45 -4.68
CA ARG A 168 -13.66 25.65 -6.03
C ARG A 168 -15.18 25.56 -6.06
N ALA A 169 -15.74 24.58 -5.35
CA ALA A 169 -17.18 24.44 -5.15
C ALA A 169 -17.76 25.66 -4.43
N LEU A 170 -17.11 26.11 -3.34
CA LEU A 170 -17.49 27.32 -2.61
C LEU A 170 -17.44 28.56 -3.51
N GLY A 171 -16.37 28.74 -4.29
CA GLY A 171 -16.21 29.84 -5.24
C GLY A 171 -17.34 29.89 -6.28
N THR A 172 -17.75 28.72 -6.78
CA THR A 172 -18.88 28.58 -7.72
C THR A 172 -20.20 28.92 -7.04
N MET A 173 -20.44 28.44 -5.81
CA MET A 173 -21.65 28.75 -5.05
C MET A 173 -21.75 30.23 -4.65
N LEU A 174 -20.60 30.89 -4.41
CA LEU A 174 -20.54 32.33 -4.18
C LEU A 174 -20.95 33.12 -5.42
N GLU A 175 -20.49 32.70 -6.61
CA GLU A 175 -20.87 33.34 -7.86
C GLU A 175 -22.40 33.23 -8.10
N GLN A 176 -22.99 32.09 -7.75
CA GLN A 176 -24.43 31.84 -7.85
C GLN A 176 -25.27 32.41 -6.68
N SER A 177 -24.68 33.25 -5.83
CA SER A 177 -25.37 33.94 -4.72
C SER A 177 -25.96 33.05 -3.61
N HIS A 178 -25.45 31.82 -3.44
CA HIS A 178 -25.91 30.93 -2.37
C HIS A 178 -25.40 31.34 -0.98
N PHE A 179 -24.22 31.96 -0.89
CA PHE A 179 -23.67 32.47 0.36
C PHE A 179 -23.36 33.97 0.26
N ARG A 180 -23.58 34.69 1.35
CA ARG A 180 -23.28 36.14 1.48
C ARG A 180 -22.26 36.45 2.57
N TRP A 181 -22.25 35.68 3.65
CA TRP A 181 -21.42 35.92 4.82
C TRP A 181 -20.42 34.78 5.01
N LEU A 182 -19.14 35.09 4.84
CA LEU A 182 -18.03 34.19 5.13
C LEU A 182 -17.18 34.80 6.24
N TRP A 183 -17.03 34.06 7.32
CA TRP A 183 -16.15 34.39 8.44
C TRP A 183 -14.97 33.44 8.43
N THR A 184 -13.77 33.94 8.72
CA THR A 184 -12.60 33.07 8.77
C THR A 184 -11.56 33.51 9.77
N THR A 185 -10.89 32.52 10.37
CA THR A 185 -9.65 32.70 11.15
C THR A 185 -8.40 32.44 10.30
N ASN A 186 -8.56 32.19 9.00
CA ASN A 186 -7.47 31.81 8.13
C ASN A 186 -6.80 33.06 7.54
N PHE A 187 -5.49 32.93 7.33
CA PHE A 187 -4.64 33.96 6.75
C PHE A 187 -4.46 33.78 5.23
N ASP A 188 -5.08 32.77 4.63
CA ASP A 188 -4.91 32.40 3.23
C ASP A 188 -5.89 33.11 2.28
N SER A 189 -5.60 33.03 0.98
CA SER A 189 -6.41 33.62 -0.09
C SER A 189 -7.28 32.57 -0.82
N LEU A 190 -7.53 31.41 -0.23
CA LEU A 190 -8.16 30.28 -0.92
C LEU A 190 -9.60 30.53 -1.33
N VAL A 191 -10.36 31.30 -0.55
CA VAL A 191 -11.73 31.71 -0.92
C VAL A 191 -11.72 32.55 -2.19
N LEU A 192 -10.79 33.50 -2.32
CA LEU A 192 -10.65 34.35 -3.50
C LEU A 192 -10.19 33.53 -4.71
N ARG A 193 -9.18 32.69 -4.52
CA ARG A 193 -8.57 31.89 -5.58
C ARG A 193 -9.42 30.72 -6.04
N GLY A 194 -10.34 30.24 -5.19
CA GLY A 194 -11.28 29.17 -5.54
C GLY A 194 -12.40 29.63 -6.47
N ARG A 195 -12.52 30.93 -6.74
CA ARG A 195 -13.55 31.46 -7.65
C ARG A 195 -13.24 31.07 -9.10
N PRO A 196 -14.27 30.80 -9.92
CA PRO A 196 -14.08 30.48 -11.33
C PRO A 196 -13.42 31.66 -12.07
N GLU A 197 -12.69 31.36 -13.15
CA GLU A 197 -12.07 32.39 -13.97
C GLU A 197 -13.15 33.33 -14.55
N GLY A 198 -12.93 34.65 -14.46
CA GLY A 198 -13.90 35.65 -14.90
C GLY A 198 -15.12 35.85 -14.00
N ALA A 199 -15.07 35.40 -12.73
CA ALA A 199 -16.14 35.61 -11.75
C ALA A 199 -16.56 37.10 -11.64
N LYS A 200 -17.86 37.37 -11.74
CA LYS A 200 -18.43 38.73 -11.88
C LYS A 200 -18.91 39.30 -10.56
N ARG A 201 -19.32 38.45 -9.61
CA ARG A 201 -19.82 38.94 -8.31
C ARG A 201 -18.67 39.59 -7.52
N PRO A 202 -18.79 40.80 -6.95
CA PRO A 202 -17.67 41.35 -6.20
C PRO A 202 -17.59 40.72 -4.78
N LEU A 203 -16.37 40.40 -4.34
CA LEU A 203 -16.07 39.86 -3.01
C LEU A 203 -15.40 40.96 -2.18
N ARG A 204 -16.00 41.33 -1.05
CA ARG A 204 -15.49 42.36 -0.15
C ARG A 204 -14.74 41.73 1.01
N GLU A 205 -13.44 41.94 1.06
CA GLU A 205 -12.57 41.49 2.16
C GLU A 205 -12.54 42.55 3.28
N THR A 206 -12.77 42.12 4.53
CA THR A 206 -12.75 42.96 5.73
C THR A 206 -11.84 42.35 6.79
N GLY A 207 -10.71 43.01 7.08
CA GLY A 207 -9.77 42.66 8.18
C GLY A 207 -9.87 43.63 9.36
N LEU A 208 -8.94 43.50 10.32
CA LEU A 208 -8.90 44.28 11.57
C LEU A 208 -8.87 45.80 11.30
N ASP A 209 -8.03 46.24 10.38
CA ASP A 209 -7.86 47.66 10.01
C ASP A 209 -9.10 48.27 9.33
N SER A 210 -10.08 47.44 8.98
CA SER A 210 -11.28 47.84 8.28
C SER A 210 -12.58 47.42 8.98
N ALA A 211 -12.51 46.95 10.23
CA ALA A 211 -13.65 46.39 10.97
C ALA A 211 -14.85 47.36 11.10
N THR A 212 -14.61 48.67 11.10
CA THR A 212 -15.64 49.72 11.10
C THR A 212 -16.57 49.68 9.88
N ARG A 213 -16.10 49.09 8.76
CA ARG A 213 -16.88 48.89 7.52
C ARG A 213 -18.08 47.96 7.70
N LEU A 214 -18.12 47.16 8.76
CA LEU A 214 -19.27 46.32 9.10
C LEU A 214 -20.50 47.13 9.55
N ARG A 215 -20.33 48.39 9.96
CA ARG A 215 -21.45 49.28 10.33
C ARG A 215 -22.29 49.73 9.14
N SER A 216 -21.78 49.62 7.92
CA SER A 216 -22.41 50.13 6.69
C SER A 216 -23.05 49.04 5.82
N LEU A 217 -23.25 47.84 6.36
CA LEU A 217 -23.80 46.70 5.61
C LEU A 217 -25.30 46.90 5.40
N THR A 218 -25.74 47.21 4.19
CA THR A 218 -27.17 47.34 3.86
C THR A 218 -27.69 46.09 3.13
N GLU A 219 -28.97 45.78 3.27
CA GLU A 219 -29.60 44.64 2.59
C GLU A 219 -29.54 44.72 1.05
N ARG A 220 -29.29 45.91 0.48
CA ARG A 220 -29.33 46.19 -0.96
C ARG A 220 -28.04 45.84 -1.73
N ASP A 221 -26.97 45.50 -1.03
CA ASP A 221 -25.67 45.24 -1.65
C ASP A 221 -25.53 43.79 -2.17
N GLN A 222 -25.24 43.62 -3.46
CA GLN A 222 -25.05 42.30 -4.12
C GLN A 222 -23.70 41.62 -3.81
N TYR A 223 -22.89 42.18 -2.91
CA TYR A 223 -21.56 41.68 -2.57
C TYR A 223 -21.62 40.41 -1.72
N ALA A 224 -20.64 39.53 -1.91
CA ALA A 224 -20.26 38.54 -0.89
C ALA A 224 -19.25 39.21 0.07
N ASN A 225 -19.35 38.93 1.37
CA ASN A 225 -18.46 39.48 2.39
C ASN A 225 -17.57 38.36 2.95
N LEU A 226 -16.25 38.58 2.92
CA LEU A 226 -15.24 37.74 3.57
C LEU A 226 -14.61 38.51 4.72
N ILE A 227 -14.76 38.00 5.93
CA ILE A 227 -14.37 38.68 7.17
C ILE A 227 -13.26 37.89 7.87
N HIS A 228 -12.10 38.52 8.04
CA HIS A 228 -10.91 37.94 8.66
C HIS A 228 -10.81 38.36 10.13
N LEU A 229 -10.98 37.41 11.05
CA LEU A 229 -11.12 37.68 12.50
C LEU A 229 -9.79 37.99 13.21
N HIS A 230 -8.67 37.43 12.73
CA HIS A 230 -7.33 37.62 13.32
C HIS A 230 -6.38 38.46 12.46
N GLY A 231 -6.91 39.12 11.43
CA GLY A 231 -6.14 39.89 10.45
C GLY A 231 -5.59 39.03 9.30
N ASP A 232 -4.91 39.70 8.36
CA ASP A 232 -4.21 39.08 7.22
C ASP A 232 -2.70 39.38 7.35
N TYR A 233 -1.85 38.36 7.21
CA TYR A 233 -0.39 38.51 7.30
C TYR A 233 0.19 39.52 6.29
N ARG A 234 -0.57 39.81 5.22
CA ARG A 234 -0.22 40.76 4.15
C ARG A 234 -0.49 42.23 4.49
N TYR A 235 -1.34 42.51 5.48
CA TYR A 235 -1.83 43.88 5.73
C TYR A 235 -1.71 44.32 7.19
N ASP A 236 -1.70 43.39 8.15
CA ASP A 236 -1.77 43.72 9.58
C ASP A 236 -0.50 43.29 10.36
N ALA A 237 -0.30 43.87 11.56
CA ALA A 237 0.62 43.29 12.55
C ALA A 237 0.01 41.97 13.07
N LEU A 238 0.61 40.83 12.70
CA LEU A 238 0.19 39.49 13.15
C LEU A 238 0.11 39.44 14.68
N LYS A 239 -1.11 39.27 15.22
CA LYS A 239 -1.36 39.01 16.65
C LYS A 239 -1.04 37.54 16.97
N ASN A 240 0.23 37.22 17.18
CA ASN A 240 0.71 35.84 17.33
C ASN A 240 1.11 35.48 18.76
N THR A 241 1.11 36.45 19.68
CA THR A 241 1.46 36.24 21.10
C THR A 241 0.19 36.15 21.96
N ALA A 242 0.26 35.44 23.10
CA ALA A 242 -0.85 35.32 24.05
C ALA A 242 -1.35 36.69 24.58
N ASP A 243 -0.51 37.71 24.47
CA ASP A 243 -0.81 39.08 24.90
C ASP A 243 -1.59 39.88 23.84
N GLU A 244 -1.46 39.53 22.56
CA GLU A 244 -2.08 40.24 21.42
C GLU A 244 -3.49 39.72 21.06
N VAL A 245 -3.79 38.45 21.36
CA VAL A 245 -5.07 37.75 21.07
C VAL A 245 -6.14 37.93 22.17
N ARG A 246 -5.81 38.64 23.25
CA ARG A 246 -6.64 38.69 24.47
C ARG A 246 -8.07 39.22 24.29
N ALA A 247 -8.37 40.00 23.24
CA ALA A 247 -9.72 40.46 22.93
C ALA A 247 -9.95 40.57 21.41
N LEU A 248 -11.06 40.00 20.94
CA LEU A 248 -11.58 40.19 19.58
C LEU A 248 -12.10 41.63 19.44
N ASP A 249 -11.96 42.21 18.25
CA ASP A 249 -12.46 43.57 17.98
C ASP A 249 -13.98 43.65 18.24
N GLU A 250 -14.41 44.68 18.96
CA GLU A 250 -15.81 44.86 19.37
C GLU A 250 -16.78 44.94 18.18
N HIS A 251 -16.33 45.41 17.01
CA HIS A 251 -17.15 45.47 15.81
C HIS A 251 -17.46 44.07 15.27
N PHE A 252 -16.50 43.15 15.33
CA PHE A 252 -16.74 41.75 14.95
C PHE A 252 -17.70 41.06 15.89
N VAL A 253 -17.51 41.24 17.21
CA VAL A 253 -18.39 40.67 18.24
C VAL A 253 -19.83 41.15 18.06
N ASN A 254 -20.03 42.44 17.84
CA ASN A 254 -21.36 43.01 17.63
C ASN A 254 -21.99 42.51 16.33
N ALA A 255 -21.25 42.50 15.21
CA ALA A 255 -21.78 42.08 13.91
C ALA A 255 -22.17 40.59 13.88
N ILE A 256 -21.30 39.70 14.39
CA ILE A 256 -21.62 38.26 14.44
C ILE A 256 -22.79 38.01 15.41
N GLY A 257 -22.82 38.70 16.55
CA GLY A 257 -23.89 38.57 17.55
C GLY A 257 -25.27 38.96 17.01
N THR A 258 -25.35 39.99 16.17
CA THR A 258 -26.59 40.36 15.49
C THR A 258 -26.97 39.30 14.44
N LEU A 259 -26.06 38.93 13.55
CA LEU A 259 -26.40 38.06 12.42
C LEU A 259 -26.79 36.63 12.82
N VAL A 260 -26.15 36.04 13.85
CA VAL A 260 -26.48 34.68 14.31
C VAL A 260 -27.87 34.58 14.96
N THR A 261 -28.49 35.72 15.29
CA THR A 261 -29.86 35.73 15.81
C THR A 261 -30.86 35.36 14.71
N ASP A 262 -30.59 35.73 13.46
CA ASP A 262 -31.53 35.57 12.34
C ASP A 262 -31.08 34.52 11.32
N LEU A 263 -29.77 34.33 11.15
CA LEU A 263 -29.19 33.46 10.13
C LEU A 263 -28.51 32.23 10.74
N PRO A 264 -28.69 31.03 10.17
CA PRO A 264 -27.90 29.86 10.53
C PRO A 264 -26.40 30.08 10.33
N LEU A 265 -25.60 29.69 11.32
CA LEU A 265 -24.14 29.64 11.28
C LEU A 265 -23.67 28.20 11.11
N ILE A 266 -22.92 27.95 10.05
CA ILE A 266 -22.30 26.66 9.76
C ILE A 266 -20.79 26.81 9.96
N VAL A 267 -20.26 26.16 10.99
CA VAL A 267 -18.85 26.18 11.35
C VAL A 267 -18.17 24.96 10.75
N VAL A 268 -17.14 25.16 9.91
CA VAL A 268 -16.41 24.11 9.21
C VAL A 268 -14.91 24.32 9.34
N GLY A 269 -14.18 23.27 9.75
CA GLY A 269 -12.72 23.30 9.85
C GLY A 269 -12.16 24.15 11.01
N TYR A 270 -13.00 24.65 11.91
CA TYR A 270 -12.59 25.39 13.11
C TYR A 270 -12.71 24.51 14.37
N GLY A 271 -11.64 24.44 15.16
CA GLY A 271 -11.55 23.55 16.32
C GLY A 271 -12.15 24.10 17.62
N GLY A 272 -12.30 25.42 17.75
CA GLY A 272 -12.83 26.06 18.96
C GLY A 272 -11.82 26.34 20.07
N ALA A 273 -10.51 26.33 19.78
CA ALA A 273 -9.47 26.55 20.78
C ALA A 273 -9.25 28.03 21.16
N ASP A 274 -9.70 28.99 20.33
CA ASP A 274 -9.54 30.42 20.60
C ASP A 274 -10.64 30.92 21.56
N GLU A 275 -10.23 31.32 22.77
CA GLU A 275 -11.14 31.81 23.80
C GLU A 275 -11.85 33.11 23.45
N SER A 276 -11.21 34.00 22.68
CA SER A 276 -11.82 35.28 22.30
C SER A 276 -13.05 35.06 21.42
N ILE A 277 -12.93 34.14 20.45
CA ILE A 277 -14.02 33.74 19.55
C ILE A 277 -15.08 32.93 20.31
N MET A 278 -14.65 31.96 21.11
CA MET A 278 -15.59 31.12 21.87
C MET A 278 -16.38 31.94 22.91
N THR A 279 -15.78 32.98 23.49
CA THR A 279 -16.48 33.92 24.37
C THR A 279 -17.52 34.73 23.60
N ALA A 280 -17.19 35.23 22.42
CA ALA A 280 -18.12 35.98 21.57
C ALA A 280 -19.32 35.12 21.13
N LEU A 281 -19.07 33.87 20.70
CA LEU A 281 -20.14 32.94 20.32
C LEU A 281 -21.03 32.55 21.51
N ARG A 282 -20.44 32.30 22.69
CA ARG A 282 -21.21 32.04 23.91
C ARG A 282 -22.11 33.22 24.28
N ALA A 283 -21.60 34.45 24.19
CA ALA A 283 -22.38 35.66 24.45
C ALA A 283 -23.54 35.83 23.44
N ALA A 284 -23.30 35.51 22.16
CA ALA A 284 -24.33 35.59 21.13
C ALA A 284 -25.44 34.55 21.33
N TYR A 285 -25.09 33.28 21.54
CA TYR A 285 -26.06 32.18 21.71
C TYR A 285 -26.67 32.05 23.11
N ALA A 286 -26.25 32.89 24.07
CA ALA A 286 -26.96 33.06 25.34
C ALA A 286 -28.31 33.79 25.18
N ARG A 287 -28.59 34.35 23.99
CA ARG A 287 -29.86 34.96 23.63
C ARG A 287 -30.63 34.00 22.73
N LYS A 288 -31.96 33.99 22.85
CA LYS A 288 -32.82 33.19 21.96
C LYS A 288 -32.97 33.90 20.61
N GLY A 289 -32.66 33.19 19.53
CA GLY A 289 -32.84 33.63 18.14
C GLY A 289 -33.43 32.52 17.26
N ASN A 290 -33.63 32.84 15.98
CA ASN A 290 -34.07 31.91 14.93
C ASN A 290 -32.89 31.27 14.19
N GLY A 291 -31.67 31.82 14.29
CA GLY A 291 -30.47 31.28 13.67
C GLY A 291 -30.02 29.97 14.31
N ALA A 292 -29.85 28.94 13.50
CA ALA A 292 -29.31 27.65 13.92
C ALA A 292 -27.77 27.67 14.04
N LEU A 293 -27.21 26.84 14.91
CA LEU A 293 -25.77 26.57 14.98
C LEU A 293 -25.50 25.14 14.51
N TYR A 294 -24.78 25.01 13.40
CA TYR A 294 -24.28 23.74 12.90
C TYR A 294 -22.75 23.71 13.06
N TRP A 295 -22.25 22.83 13.92
CA TRP A 295 -20.81 22.67 14.11
C TRP A 295 -20.34 21.37 13.47
N LEU A 296 -19.64 21.47 12.33
CA LEU A 296 -19.11 20.29 11.65
C LEU A 296 -17.88 19.78 12.40
N ASN A 297 -17.89 18.50 12.68
CA ASN A 297 -16.82 17.78 13.35
C ASN A 297 -16.53 16.48 12.59
N PHE A 298 -15.28 16.04 12.64
CA PHE A 298 -14.90 14.79 11.99
C PHE A 298 -15.67 13.61 12.58
N ARG A 299 -16.21 12.75 11.72
CA ARG A 299 -16.95 11.55 12.11
C ARG A 299 -16.16 10.72 13.12
N GLY A 300 -16.82 10.31 14.20
CA GLY A 300 -16.20 9.49 15.25
C GLY A 300 -15.19 10.22 16.16
N LYS A 301 -14.97 11.53 15.99
CA LYS A 301 -14.19 12.34 16.93
C LYS A 301 -15.14 13.12 17.83
N GLU A 302 -14.83 13.19 19.11
CA GLU A 302 -15.56 14.06 20.04
C GLU A 302 -15.01 15.50 19.97
N PRO A 303 -15.86 16.53 20.15
CA PRO A 303 -15.44 17.93 20.08
C PRO A 303 -14.66 18.35 21.33
N LEU A 304 -14.00 19.52 21.27
CA LEU A 304 -13.39 20.13 22.45
C LEU A 304 -14.48 20.51 23.49
N PRO A 305 -14.14 20.53 24.80
CA PRO A 305 -15.10 20.84 25.87
C PRO A 305 -15.81 22.18 25.69
N GLU A 306 -15.13 23.18 25.14
CA GLU A 306 -15.63 24.52 24.88
C GLU A 306 -16.71 24.49 23.79
N VAL A 307 -16.51 23.71 22.74
CA VAL A 307 -17.49 23.51 21.67
C VAL A 307 -18.71 22.76 22.19
N ALA A 308 -18.50 21.68 22.96
CA ALA A 308 -19.59 20.94 23.59
C ALA A 308 -20.42 21.86 24.51
N SER A 309 -19.74 22.66 25.33
CA SER A 309 -20.38 23.61 26.24
C SER A 309 -21.13 24.72 25.50
N LEU A 310 -20.62 25.21 24.36
CA LEU A 310 -21.32 26.18 23.51
C LEU A 310 -22.62 25.58 22.94
N ILE A 311 -22.57 24.36 22.41
CA ILE A 311 -23.74 23.69 21.83
C ILE A 311 -24.80 23.43 22.90
N GLU A 312 -24.39 22.96 24.08
CA GLU A 312 -25.29 22.78 25.23
C GLU A 312 -25.91 24.11 25.69
N LEU A 313 -25.11 25.17 25.80
CA LEU A 313 -25.57 26.50 26.18
C LEU A 313 -26.59 27.04 25.19
N ALA A 314 -26.29 26.96 23.88
CA ALA A 314 -27.19 27.41 22.82
C ALA A 314 -28.54 26.67 22.88
N ALA A 315 -28.49 25.33 23.03
CA ALA A 315 -29.68 24.51 23.16
C ALA A 315 -30.49 24.81 24.43
N ALA A 316 -29.81 25.07 25.56
CA ALA A 316 -30.45 25.41 26.84
C ALA A 316 -31.19 26.77 26.78
N HIS A 317 -30.69 27.71 25.98
CA HIS A 317 -31.32 29.02 25.74
C HIS A 317 -32.37 28.98 24.61
N GLY A 318 -32.71 27.79 24.11
CA GLY A 318 -33.79 27.59 23.13
C GLY A 318 -33.39 27.78 21.67
N ASN A 319 -32.09 27.85 21.36
CA ASN A 319 -31.59 27.90 19.98
C ASN A 319 -31.43 26.48 19.40
N TYR A 320 -31.58 26.33 18.08
CA TYR A 320 -31.30 25.06 17.42
C TYR A 320 -29.79 24.89 17.20
N ALA A 321 -29.13 24.10 18.05
CA ALA A 321 -27.69 23.84 17.95
C ALA A 321 -27.41 22.33 17.78
N ARG A 322 -26.60 21.95 16.79
CA ARG A 322 -26.22 20.56 16.52
C ARG A 322 -24.74 20.41 16.20
N LEU A 323 -24.15 19.35 16.75
CA LEU A 323 -22.90 18.79 16.27
C LEU A 323 -23.19 17.94 15.02
N VAL A 324 -22.47 18.18 13.93
CA VAL A 324 -22.68 17.53 12.63
C VAL A 324 -21.47 16.66 12.33
N GLU A 325 -21.68 15.38 12.08
CA GLU A 325 -20.59 14.47 11.69
C GLU A 325 -20.31 14.56 10.17
N SER A 326 -19.05 14.76 9.79
CA SER A 326 -18.62 14.93 8.39
C SER A 326 -17.22 14.34 8.15
N ASP A 327 -16.89 13.99 6.89
CA ASP A 327 -15.55 13.51 6.52
C ASP A 327 -14.62 14.67 6.06
N GLY A 328 -15.10 15.92 6.16
CA GLY A 328 -14.30 17.14 6.01
C GLY A 328 -14.91 18.20 5.07
N PHE A 329 -14.20 19.32 4.95
CA PHE A 329 -14.64 20.50 4.20
C PHE A 329 -14.98 20.22 2.72
N ASP A 330 -14.07 19.59 1.97
CA ASP A 330 -14.28 19.32 0.54
C ASP A 330 -15.51 18.45 0.26
N GLU A 331 -15.73 17.42 1.09
CA GLU A 331 -16.88 16.52 0.95
C GLU A 331 -18.20 17.27 1.20
N PHE A 332 -18.24 18.07 2.27
CA PHE A 332 -19.39 18.90 2.59
C PHE A 332 -19.70 19.90 1.47
N MET A 333 -18.68 20.59 0.95
CA MET A 333 -18.85 21.58 -0.13
C MET A 333 -19.28 20.94 -1.44
N LEU A 334 -18.77 19.76 -1.79
CA LEU A 334 -19.22 19.00 -2.97
C LEU A 334 -20.67 18.55 -2.84
N ARG A 335 -21.07 18.05 -1.67
CA ARG A 335 -22.48 17.71 -1.41
C ARG A 335 -23.37 18.94 -1.53
N LEU A 336 -23.00 20.06 -0.92
CA LEU A 336 -23.75 21.31 -1.08
C LEU A 336 -23.83 21.75 -2.55
N ALA A 337 -22.73 21.71 -3.29
CA ALA A 337 -22.71 22.09 -4.71
C ALA A 337 -23.64 21.20 -5.54
N HIS A 338 -23.73 19.91 -5.25
CA HIS A 338 -24.65 18.99 -5.93
C HIS A 338 -26.11 19.39 -5.79
N PHE A 339 -26.52 19.85 -4.60
CA PHE A 339 -27.91 20.19 -4.29
C PHE A 339 -28.26 21.65 -4.57
N LEU A 340 -27.31 22.57 -4.42
CA LEU A 340 -27.53 24.01 -4.58
C LEU A 340 -27.35 24.47 -6.03
N LEU A 341 -26.39 23.91 -6.78
CA LEU A 341 -26.11 24.38 -8.14
C LEU A 341 -27.15 23.84 -9.14
N PRO A 342 -27.58 24.66 -10.12
CA PRO A 342 -28.36 24.17 -11.25
C PRO A 342 -27.62 23.04 -11.98
N ARG A 343 -28.33 22.02 -12.46
CA ARG A 343 -27.74 20.83 -13.10
C ARG A 343 -26.65 21.15 -14.14
N LYS A 344 -26.89 22.13 -15.03
CA LYS A 344 -25.91 22.54 -16.05
C LYS A 344 -24.64 23.17 -15.45
N GLU A 345 -24.80 23.99 -14.41
CA GLU A 345 -23.68 24.62 -13.70
C GLU A 345 -22.89 23.57 -12.90
N HIS A 346 -23.58 22.62 -12.27
CA HIS A 346 -22.96 21.48 -11.59
C HIS A 346 -22.18 20.60 -12.58
N GLU A 347 -22.78 20.24 -13.73
CA GLU A 347 -22.11 19.46 -14.79
C GLU A 347 -20.89 20.20 -15.36
N ARG A 348 -20.99 21.53 -15.56
CA ARG A 348 -19.85 22.36 -15.96
C ARG A 348 -18.76 22.36 -14.90
N PHE A 349 -19.11 22.60 -13.63
CA PHE A 349 -18.18 22.54 -12.49
C PHE A 349 -17.48 21.19 -12.42
N LEU A 350 -18.20 20.08 -12.55
CA LEU A 350 -17.61 18.73 -12.57
C LEU A 350 -16.67 18.56 -13.76
N THR A 351 -17.02 19.08 -14.93
CA THR A 351 -16.20 18.97 -16.13
C THR A 351 -14.93 19.82 -16.02
N GLU A 352 -15.00 21.04 -15.49
CA GLU A 352 -13.84 21.90 -15.26
C GLU A 352 -12.96 21.37 -14.11
N THR A 353 -13.56 20.75 -13.11
CA THR A 353 -12.88 20.25 -11.91
C THR A 353 -12.25 18.88 -12.13
N TYR A 354 -12.93 18.00 -12.85
CA TYR A 354 -12.56 16.60 -13.04
C TYR A 354 -12.28 16.22 -14.49
N GLY A 355 -12.50 17.10 -15.47
CA GLY A 355 -12.23 16.86 -16.88
C GLY A 355 -10.74 16.81 -17.18
N ALA A 356 -10.04 15.83 -16.62
CA ALA A 356 -8.63 15.62 -16.89
C ALA A 356 -8.44 15.03 -18.29
N SER A 357 -7.54 15.64 -19.06
CA SER A 357 -6.85 14.91 -20.12
C SER A 357 -5.96 13.85 -19.48
N LEU A 358 -5.96 12.63 -20.02
CA LEU A 358 -5.01 11.61 -19.61
C LEU A 358 -3.59 12.18 -19.72
N ARG A 359 -2.81 12.07 -18.64
CA ARG A 359 -1.40 12.44 -18.68
C ARG A 359 -0.66 11.47 -19.62
N PRO A 360 0.25 11.97 -20.47
CA PRO A 360 0.99 11.11 -21.39
C PRO A 360 1.95 10.18 -20.64
N SER A 361 2.37 9.11 -21.33
CA SER A 361 3.47 8.26 -20.90
C SER A 361 4.68 8.47 -21.81
N SER A 362 5.88 8.46 -21.23
CA SER A 362 7.13 8.39 -22.01
C SER A 362 7.56 6.93 -22.17
N PRO A 363 8.03 6.52 -23.36
CA PRO A 363 8.53 5.18 -23.56
C PRO A 363 9.71 4.83 -22.65
N PHE A 364 9.83 3.55 -22.30
CA PHE A 364 11.02 3.03 -21.64
C PHE A 364 12.19 2.92 -22.62
N ALA A 365 13.31 3.50 -22.25
CA ALA A 365 14.56 3.42 -22.97
C ALA A 365 15.73 3.38 -21.99
N LEU A 366 16.84 2.80 -22.43
CA LEU A 366 18.12 2.85 -21.70
C LEU A 366 19.03 3.85 -22.42
N VAL A 367 19.37 4.93 -21.72
CA VAL A 367 20.21 6.01 -22.26
C VAL A 367 21.47 6.11 -21.42
N GLY A 368 22.63 6.35 -22.04
CA GLY A 368 23.90 6.51 -21.31
C GLY A 368 24.64 5.20 -20.99
N TYR A 369 24.37 4.12 -21.74
CA TYR A 369 25.06 2.83 -21.59
C TYR A 369 25.86 2.48 -22.86
N PRO A 370 27.01 3.13 -23.11
CA PRO A 370 27.78 2.93 -24.34
C PRO A 370 28.57 1.61 -24.38
N GLY A 371 28.84 0.99 -23.23
CA GLY A 371 29.61 -0.25 -23.12
C GLY A 371 28.75 -1.50 -23.09
N ARG A 372 29.39 -2.66 -23.30
CA ARG A 372 28.76 -4.00 -23.15
C ARG A 372 29.64 -4.88 -22.26
N THR A 373 29.03 -5.53 -21.28
CA THR A 373 29.71 -6.43 -20.34
C THR A 373 29.38 -7.90 -20.55
N GLY A 374 28.31 -8.22 -21.27
CA GLY A 374 27.89 -9.60 -21.52
C GLY A 374 26.67 -9.72 -22.40
N VAL A 375 26.11 -10.92 -22.45
CA VAL A 375 24.81 -11.23 -23.05
C VAL A 375 24.01 -12.16 -22.13
N ALA A 376 22.69 -12.10 -22.24
CA ALA A 376 21.77 -13.04 -21.59
C ALA A 376 20.87 -13.69 -22.64
N LYS A 377 20.72 -15.01 -22.55
CA LYS A 377 19.90 -15.80 -23.47
C LYS A 377 18.47 -15.87 -22.96
N SER A 378 17.49 -15.52 -23.78
CA SER A 378 16.07 -15.65 -23.42
C SER A 378 15.48 -17.00 -23.81
N ASN A 379 14.22 -17.21 -23.44
CA ASN A 379 13.36 -18.27 -23.94
C ASN A 379 12.25 -17.72 -24.88
N LEU A 380 12.57 -16.64 -25.60
CA LEU A 380 11.63 -15.91 -26.43
C LEU A 380 11.96 -16.06 -27.92
N TRP A 381 10.93 -16.27 -28.73
CA TRP A 381 11.00 -16.37 -30.19
C TRP A 381 10.00 -15.43 -30.83
N GLU A 382 10.39 -14.79 -31.93
CA GLU A 382 9.46 -14.01 -32.71
C GLU A 382 8.55 -14.93 -33.53
N VAL A 383 7.28 -14.57 -33.58
CA VAL A 383 6.24 -15.29 -34.32
C VAL A 383 5.56 -14.36 -35.29
N VAL A 384 5.34 -14.82 -36.50
CA VAL A 384 4.48 -14.18 -37.50
C VAL A 384 3.15 -14.92 -37.50
N LEU A 385 2.09 -14.21 -37.12
CA LEU A 385 0.72 -14.71 -37.16
C LEU A 385 0.17 -14.65 -38.60
N PRO A 386 -0.89 -15.42 -38.91
CA PRO A 386 -1.68 -15.20 -40.12
C PRO A 386 -2.15 -13.74 -40.24
N GLU A 387 -2.34 -13.22 -41.45
CA GLU A 387 -2.78 -11.83 -41.66
C GLU A 387 -4.21 -11.56 -41.16
N ALA A 388 -5.02 -12.62 -41.11
CA ALA A 388 -6.43 -12.56 -40.77
C ALA A 388 -6.89 -13.84 -40.05
N TYR A 389 -8.07 -13.76 -39.47
CA TYR A 389 -8.81 -14.87 -38.88
C TYR A 389 -10.18 -15.01 -39.54
N TRP A 390 -10.80 -16.18 -39.37
CA TRP A 390 -12.12 -16.48 -39.92
C TRP A 390 -13.23 -16.10 -38.94
N SER A 391 -14.31 -15.50 -39.42
CA SER A 391 -15.47 -15.11 -38.60
C SER A 391 -16.80 -15.48 -39.25
N CYS A 392 -17.74 -16.00 -38.44
CA CYS A 392 -19.11 -16.31 -38.84
C CYS A 392 -20.09 -16.18 -37.66
N GLU A 393 -21.38 -16.03 -37.95
CA GLU A 393 -22.42 -15.88 -36.91
C GLU A 393 -22.59 -17.16 -36.07
N ALA A 394 -22.66 -17.02 -34.75
CA ALA A 394 -22.75 -18.14 -33.81
C ALA A 394 -24.18 -18.68 -33.62
N LYS A 395 -24.98 -18.83 -34.69
CA LYS A 395 -26.42 -19.13 -34.61
C LYS A 395 -26.77 -20.39 -33.81
N GLU A 396 -26.01 -21.47 -33.99
CA GLU A 396 -26.27 -22.76 -33.35
C GLU A 396 -25.37 -23.02 -32.13
N VAL A 397 -24.43 -22.12 -31.82
CA VAL A 397 -23.42 -22.33 -30.78
C VAL A 397 -23.88 -21.80 -29.43
N LYS A 398 -24.48 -22.68 -28.63
CA LYS A 398 -25.05 -22.36 -27.30
C LYS A 398 -24.03 -21.98 -26.21
N SER A 399 -22.78 -22.46 -26.28
CA SER A 399 -21.78 -22.21 -25.24
C SER A 399 -20.34 -22.45 -25.71
N TRP A 400 -19.36 -21.99 -24.92
CA TRP A 400 -17.95 -22.31 -25.11
C TRP A 400 -17.65 -23.82 -25.09
N LYS A 401 -18.36 -24.59 -24.26
CA LYS A 401 -18.22 -26.05 -24.20
C LYS A 401 -18.71 -26.68 -25.50
N HIS A 402 -19.89 -26.25 -25.96
CA HIS A 402 -20.48 -26.70 -27.21
C HIS A 402 -19.57 -26.40 -28.42
N LEU A 403 -18.98 -25.20 -28.49
CA LEU A 403 -18.02 -24.88 -29.56
C LEU A 403 -16.80 -25.82 -29.54
N ARG A 404 -16.26 -26.12 -28.36
CA ARG A 404 -15.10 -27.03 -28.24
C ARG A 404 -15.43 -28.45 -28.67
N GLU A 405 -16.64 -28.93 -28.37
CA GLU A 405 -17.13 -30.25 -28.81
C GLU A 405 -17.26 -30.30 -30.35
N LEU A 406 -17.82 -29.27 -30.98
CA LEU A 406 -17.95 -29.19 -32.44
C LEU A 406 -16.59 -29.15 -33.18
N LEU A 407 -15.60 -28.46 -32.59
CA LEU A 407 -14.25 -28.32 -33.14
C LEU A 407 -13.29 -29.43 -32.71
N ALA A 408 -13.73 -30.40 -31.91
CA ALA A 408 -12.87 -31.47 -31.40
C ALA A 408 -12.30 -32.33 -32.55
N GLY A 409 -10.99 -32.56 -32.53
CA GLY A 409 -10.30 -33.37 -33.55
C GLY A 409 -10.12 -32.71 -34.93
N ARG A 410 -10.64 -31.49 -35.13
CA ARG A 410 -10.52 -30.76 -36.42
C ARG A 410 -9.31 -29.83 -36.44
N PRO A 411 -8.74 -29.52 -37.63
CA PRO A 411 -7.62 -28.58 -37.80
C PRO A 411 -8.07 -27.10 -37.70
N VAL A 412 -8.86 -26.79 -36.67
CA VAL A 412 -9.45 -25.47 -36.42
C VAL A 412 -9.47 -25.20 -34.93
N VAL A 413 -9.10 -23.98 -34.56
CA VAL A 413 -9.28 -23.43 -33.22
C VAL A 413 -10.28 -22.28 -33.28
N GLY A 414 -11.15 -22.15 -32.29
CA GLY A 414 -12.20 -21.13 -32.31
C GLY A 414 -12.59 -20.62 -30.94
N GLY A 415 -13.11 -19.40 -30.92
CA GLY A 415 -13.65 -18.73 -29.74
C GLY A 415 -14.89 -17.91 -30.07
N LEU A 416 -15.65 -17.55 -29.03
CA LEU A 416 -16.88 -16.76 -29.16
C LEU A 416 -16.62 -15.30 -28.81
N HIS A 417 -16.87 -14.39 -29.75
CA HIS A 417 -16.72 -12.94 -29.55
C HIS A 417 -17.82 -12.17 -30.30
N GLY A 418 -18.52 -11.26 -29.62
CA GLY A 418 -19.48 -10.36 -30.25
C GLY A 418 -20.64 -11.04 -30.98
N GLY A 419 -21.06 -12.24 -30.55
CA GLY A 419 -22.10 -13.03 -31.23
C GLY A 419 -21.59 -13.86 -32.42
N ASN A 420 -20.28 -13.84 -32.69
CA ASN A 420 -19.63 -14.57 -33.76
C ASN A 420 -18.68 -15.66 -33.22
N VAL A 421 -18.49 -16.71 -34.02
CA VAL A 421 -17.34 -17.61 -33.90
C VAL A 421 -16.17 -16.98 -34.64
N CYS A 422 -15.05 -16.79 -33.95
CA CYS A 422 -13.78 -16.34 -34.52
C CYS A 422 -12.78 -17.49 -34.47
N ALA A 423 -12.10 -17.81 -35.56
CA ALA A 423 -11.33 -19.03 -35.70
C ALA A 423 -10.06 -18.89 -36.54
N LEU A 424 -9.08 -19.76 -36.26
CA LEU A 424 -7.86 -19.96 -37.05
C LEU A 424 -7.77 -21.43 -37.47
N GLY A 425 -7.16 -21.70 -38.62
CA GLY A 425 -7.10 -23.02 -39.25
C GLY A 425 -7.96 -23.11 -40.50
N SER A 426 -8.42 -24.32 -40.82
CA SER A 426 -9.17 -24.59 -42.06
C SER A 426 -10.58 -24.00 -42.04
N PRO A 427 -10.93 -23.05 -42.92
CA PRO A 427 -12.27 -22.49 -42.98
C PRO A 427 -13.31 -23.48 -43.54
N SER A 428 -12.87 -24.48 -44.31
CA SER A 428 -13.74 -25.54 -44.82
C SER A 428 -14.18 -26.47 -43.68
N GLU A 429 -13.26 -26.87 -42.80
CA GLU A 429 -13.58 -27.67 -41.61
C GLU A 429 -14.43 -26.90 -40.61
N LEU A 430 -14.21 -25.59 -40.48
CA LEU A 430 -15.07 -24.72 -39.68
C LEU A 430 -16.51 -24.71 -40.23
N ALA A 431 -16.67 -24.63 -41.55
CA ALA A 431 -17.99 -24.67 -42.20
C ALA A 431 -18.70 -26.00 -41.91
N VAL A 432 -18.00 -27.12 -42.06
CA VAL A 432 -18.52 -28.47 -41.77
C VAL A 432 -18.90 -28.60 -40.29
N ALA A 433 -18.05 -28.13 -39.38
CA ALA A 433 -18.29 -28.21 -37.94
C ALA A 433 -19.54 -27.44 -37.48
N LEU A 434 -19.86 -26.35 -38.18
CA LEU A 434 -20.98 -25.45 -37.85
C LEU A 434 -22.20 -25.64 -38.76
N GLY A 435 -22.17 -26.58 -39.71
CA GLY A 435 -23.27 -26.78 -40.67
C GLY A 435 -23.48 -25.60 -41.63
N LEU A 436 -22.43 -24.82 -41.90
CA LEU A 436 -22.47 -23.62 -42.75
C LEU A 436 -21.91 -23.90 -44.15
N GLN A 437 -22.20 -23.02 -45.11
CA GLN A 437 -21.51 -23.00 -46.39
C GLN A 437 -20.22 -22.17 -46.27
N ARG A 438 -19.18 -22.53 -47.03
CA ARG A 438 -17.88 -21.83 -46.98
C ARG A 438 -17.99 -20.31 -47.21
N GLN A 439 -18.92 -19.89 -48.06
CA GLN A 439 -19.20 -18.48 -48.38
C GLN A 439 -19.75 -17.67 -47.19
N ASP A 440 -20.29 -18.32 -46.17
CA ASP A 440 -20.84 -17.68 -44.98
C ASP A 440 -19.74 -17.29 -43.97
N ILE A 441 -18.50 -17.74 -44.21
CA ILE A 441 -17.34 -17.48 -43.36
C ILE A 441 -16.49 -16.37 -43.97
N LYS A 442 -16.35 -15.26 -43.24
CA LYS A 442 -15.63 -14.07 -43.67
C LYS A 442 -14.21 -14.06 -43.12
N GLU A 443 -13.30 -13.48 -43.89
CA GLU A 443 -11.95 -13.16 -43.45
C GLU A 443 -11.94 -11.79 -42.74
N VAL A 444 -11.28 -11.71 -41.60
CA VAL A 444 -11.19 -10.48 -40.78
C VAL A 444 -9.75 -10.26 -40.36
N LYS A 445 -9.21 -9.07 -40.63
CA LYS A 445 -7.85 -8.69 -40.20
C LYS A 445 -7.80 -8.49 -38.69
N PHE A 446 -6.67 -8.84 -38.09
CA PHE A 446 -6.42 -8.53 -36.69
C PHE A 446 -6.44 -7.02 -36.44
N THR A 447 -7.18 -6.60 -35.43
CA THR A 447 -7.07 -5.26 -34.86
C THR A 447 -6.04 -5.26 -33.74
N GLN A 448 -5.56 -4.07 -33.33
CA GLN A 448 -4.67 -3.97 -32.17
C GLN A 448 -5.31 -4.53 -30.89
N PHE A 449 -6.62 -4.35 -30.73
CA PHE A 449 -7.37 -4.87 -29.59
C PHE A 449 -7.39 -6.40 -29.56
N ASP A 450 -7.50 -7.07 -30.71
CA ASP A 450 -7.51 -8.55 -30.77
C ASP A 450 -6.23 -9.17 -30.22
N LEU A 451 -5.12 -8.44 -30.30
CA LEU A 451 -3.79 -8.86 -29.85
C LEU A 451 -3.54 -8.57 -28.36
N GLU A 452 -4.44 -7.86 -27.68
CA GLU A 452 -4.28 -7.59 -26.25
C GLU A 452 -4.43 -8.88 -25.41
N VAL A 453 -3.58 -9.03 -24.39
CA VAL A 453 -3.62 -10.19 -23.50
C VAL A 453 -4.97 -10.26 -22.78
N GLY A 454 -5.59 -11.44 -22.78
CA GLY A 454 -6.88 -11.63 -22.12
C GLY A 454 -8.08 -11.20 -22.97
N THR A 455 -7.93 -11.01 -24.28
CA THR A 455 -9.06 -11.06 -25.20
C THR A 455 -9.44 -12.50 -25.53
N VAL A 456 -10.53 -12.67 -26.30
CA VAL A 456 -10.90 -13.98 -26.87
C VAL A 456 -9.87 -14.40 -27.90
N MET A 457 -9.46 -13.48 -28.78
CA MET A 457 -8.53 -13.75 -29.86
C MET A 457 -7.13 -14.12 -29.36
N HIS A 458 -6.62 -13.50 -28.29
CA HIS A 458 -5.39 -13.94 -27.62
C HIS A 458 -5.45 -15.42 -27.23
N GLY A 459 -6.60 -15.89 -26.73
CA GLY A 459 -6.81 -17.29 -26.38
C GLY A 459 -6.88 -18.22 -27.59
N VAL A 460 -7.50 -17.77 -28.70
CA VAL A 460 -7.54 -18.51 -29.97
C VAL A 460 -6.14 -18.61 -30.57
N ILE A 461 -5.37 -17.53 -30.59
CA ILE A 461 -3.98 -17.51 -31.06
C ILE A 461 -3.12 -18.45 -30.22
N SER A 462 -3.25 -18.40 -28.90
CA SER A 462 -2.48 -19.28 -28.00
C SER A 462 -2.84 -20.75 -28.20
N ASP A 463 -4.11 -21.10 -28.41
CA ASP A 463 -4.52 -22.47 -28.75
C ASP A 463 -4.04 -22.88 -30.15
N HIS A 464 -4.03 -21.97 -31.13
CA HIS A 464 -3.49 -22.20 -32.47
C HIS A 464 -2.01 -22.62 -32.40
N VAL A 465 -1.21 -21.81 -31.69
CA VAL A 465 0.23 -22.05 -31.54
C VAL A 465 0.48 -23.36 -30.79
N ALA A 466 -0.21 -23.60 -29.67
CA ALA A 466 -0.05 -24.81 -28.90
C ALA A 466 -0.43 -26.07 -29.70
N ARG A 467 -1.52 -26.03 -30.49
CA ARG A 467 -1.92 -27.16 -31.35
C ARG A 467 -0.98 -27.37 -32.52
N ALA A 468 -0.47 -26.30 -33.13
CA ALA A 468 0.50 -26.41 -34.21
C ALA A 468 1.82 -27.05 -33.72
N LEU A 469 2.27 -26.70 -32.50
CA LEU A 469 3.43 -27.32 -31.86
C LEU A 469 3.15 -28.74 -31.34
N ALA A 470 1.90 -29.08 -31.03
CA ALA A 470 1.47 -30.45 -30.69
C ALA A 470 1.07 -31.29 -31.93
N GLY A 471 1.38 -30.83 -33.13
CA GLY A 471 1.00 -31.51 -34.37
C GLY A 471 1.65 -32.88 -34.52
N ALA A 472 1.08 -33.72 -35.39
CA ALA A 472 1.57 -35.07 -35.68
C ALA A 472 3.04 -35.09 -36.13
N GLU A 473 3.54 -33.99 -36.70
CA GLU A 473 4.93 -33.83 -37.08
C GLU A 473 5.92 -33.98 -35.92
N PHE A 474 5.56 -33.54 -34.72
CA PHE A 474 6.45 -33.55 -33.56
C PHE A 474 6.16 -34.71 -32.59
N ASN A 475 5.08 -35.47 -32.83
CA ASN A 475 4.61 -36.54 -31.95
C ASN A 475 4.45 -36.08 -30.48
N LEU A 476 3.86 -34.90 -30.29
CA LEU A 476 3.61 -34.32 -28.97
C LEU A 476 2.12 -34.33 -28.66
N ALA A 477 1.81 -34.49 -27.38
CA ALA A 477 0.45 -34.35 -26.87
C ALA A 477 0.27 -32.98 -26.21
N ARG A 478 -0.99 -32.62 -25.95
CA ARG A 478 -1.36 -31.35 -25.31
C ARG A 478 -2.28 -31.62 -24.12
N SER A 479 -2.05 -30.91 -23.03
CA SER A 479 -2.92 -30.99 -21.85
C SER A 479 -4.28 -30.34 -22.11
N HIS A 480 -5.34 -30.97 -21.61
CA HIS A 480 -6.70 -30.48 -21.80
C HIS A 480 -6.93 -29.15 -21.05
N GLY A 481 -7.32 -28.10 -21.78
CA GLY A 481 -7.65 -26.80 -21.19
C GLY A 481 -6.46 -25.94 -20.76
N SER A 482 -5.23 -26.35 -21.07
CA SER A 482 -4.01 -25.55 -20.89
C SER A 482 -3.21 -25.47 -22.19
N TRP A 483 -2.23 -24.57 -22.22
CA TRP A 483 -1.29 -24.42 -23.35
C TRP A 483 0.03 -25.14 -23.02
N VAL A 484 -0.07 -26.37 -22.55
CA VAL A 484 1.08 -27.23 -22.22
C VAL A 484 1.19 -28.32 -23.26
N ILE A 485 2.37 -28.44 -23.85
CA ILE A 485 2.76 -29.53 -24.75
C ILE A 485 3.71 -30.49 -24.02
N TYR A 486 3.62 -31.78 -24.29
CA TYR A 486 4.44 -32.79 -23.63
C TYR A 486 4.68 -34.02 -24.51
N SER A 487 5.75 -34.76 -24.21
CA SER A 487 6.06 -36.03 -24.88
C SER A 487 5.33 -37.18 -24.17
N PRO A 488 4.27 -37.78 -24.76
CA PRO A 488 3.58 -38.90 -24.11
C PRO A 488 4.45 -40.16 -24.00
N ASP A 489 5.39 -40.33 -24.92
CA ASP A 489 6.23 -41.53 -25.02
C ASP A 489 7.39 -41.53 -24.01
N ASP A 490 7.79 -40.35 -23.49
CA ASP A 490 8.89 -40.18 -22.53
C ASP A 490 8.39 -40.19 -21.06
N ALA A 491 7.18 -40.71 -20.81
CA ALA A 491 6.54 -40.63 -19.50
C ALA A 491 6.98 -41.74 -18.54
N ASP A 492 7.59 -41.35 -17.42
CA ASP A 492 8.06 -42.24 -16.37
C ASP A 492 7.03 -42.40 -15.24
N GLU A 493 6.75 -43.64 -14.82
CA GLU A 493 5.85 -43.89 -13.70
C GLU A 493 6.50 -43.50 -12.36
N VAL A 494 5.77 -42.71 -11.56
CA VAL A 494 6.21 -42.35 -10.21
C VAL A 494 5.99 -43.54 -9.28
N ARG A 495 7.06 -44.09 -8.71
CA ARG A 495 6.98 -45.27 -7.82
C ARG A 495 6.00 -45.05 -6.67
N GLY A 496 5.08 -46.01 -6.49
CA GLY A 496 4.09 -45.98 -5.40
C GLY A 496 2.99 -44.92 -5.56
N SER A 497 2.82 -44.37 -6.77
CA SER A 497 1.80 -43.34 -7.04
C SER A 497 0.44 -43.88 -7.47
N GLY A 498 0.32 -45.18 -7.72
CA GLY A 498 -0.91 -45.77 -8.28
C GLY A 498 -1.06 -45.58 -9.78
N GLY A 499 0.05 -45.51 -10.54
CA GLY A 499 0.04 -45.44 -12.00
C GLY A 499 0.16 -44.03 -12.60
N PHE A 500 0.41 -42.99 -11.79
CA PHE A 500 0.69 -41.65 -12.31
C PHE A 500 2.07 -41.60 -12.97
N LYS A 501 2.15 -40.96 -14.13
CA LYS A 501 3.40 -40.75 -14.85
C LYS A 501 3.77 -39.27 -14.91
N VAL A 502 5.07 -39.00 -15.00
CA VAL A 502 5.63 -37.65 -15.18
C VAL A 502 6.49 -37.64 -16.43
N THR A 503 6.34 -36.59 -17.24
CA THR A 503 7.12 -36.42 -18.48
C THR A 503 7.61 -34.97 -18.63
N GLY A 504 8.62 -34.78 -19.47
CA GLY A 504 9.05 -33.46 -19.91
C GLY A 504 7.94 -32.72 -20.67
N SER A 505 7.77 -31.45 -20.36
CA SER A 505 6.77 -30.60 -21.02
C SER A 505 7.31 -29.19 -21.29
N ALA A 506 6.55 -28.41 -22.04
CA ALA A 506 6.77 -26.98 -22.18
C ALA A 506 5.44 -26.22 -22.05
N ASN A 507 5.43 -25.18 -21.24
CA ASN A 507 4.37 -24.18 -21.28
C ASN A 507 4.59 -23.29 -22.51
N VAL A 508 3.55 -23.14 -23.33
CA VAL A 508 3.50 -22.31 -24.53
C VAL A 508 2.72 -21.06 -24.18
N THR A 509 3.34 -19.89 -24.30
CA THR A 509 2.66 -18.62 -24.06
C THR A 509 2.98 -17.62 -25.15
N ILE A 510 1.97 -16.92 -25.66
CA ILE A 510 2.14 -15.82 -26.61
C ILE A 510 1.97 -14.49 -25.89
N HIS A 511 2.97 -13.64 -26.01
CA HIS A 511 2.98 -12.25 -25.56
C HIS A 511 3.05 -11.33 -26.77
N PHE A 512 2.69 -10.06 -26.60
CA PHE A 512 2.86 -9.05 -27.63
C PHE A 512 3.83 -8.00 -27.12
N ARG A 513 4.95 -7.85 -27.82
CA ARG A 513 5.95 -6.80 -27.59
C ARG A 513 5.62 -5.66 -28.52
N ASP A 514 4.92 -4.67 -27.99
CA ASP A 514 4.16 -3.69 -28.77
C ASP A 514 3.15 -4.40 -29.68
N THR A 515 3.41 -4.53 -30.98
CA THR A 515 2.57 -5.27 -31.93
C THR A 515 3.20 -6.59 -32.38
N THR A 516 4.43 -6.88 -31.96
CA THR A 516 5.16 -8.07 -32.41
C THR A 516 4.78 -9.28 -31.55
N PRO A 517 4.28 -10.38 -32.13
CA PRO A 517 3.98 -11.59 -31.38
C PRO A 517 5.26 -12.31 -30.96
N ILE A 518 5.36 -12.64 -29.68
CA ILE A 518 6.50 -13.32 -29.08
C ILE A 518 6.03 -14.61 -28.40
N LEU A 519 6.59 -15.73 -28.84
CA LEU A 519 6.44 -17.03 -28.20
C LEU A 519 7.44 -17.18 -27.07
N ALA A 520 6.93 -17.45 -25.87
CA ALA A 520 7.69 -17.96 -24.74
C ALA A 520 7.50 -19.48 -24.62
N LEU A 521 8.62 -20.21 -24.59
CA LEU A 521 8.63 -21.64 -24.26
C LEU A 521 9.30 -21.84 -22.90
N VAL A 522 8.56 -22.37 -21.93
CA VAL A 522 9.09 -22.64 -20.59
C VAL A 522 9.11 -24.15 -20.35
N PRO A 523 10.28 -24.80 -20.42
CA PRO A 523 10.43 -26.20 -20.04
C PRO A 523 9.91 -26.47 -18.62
N ASP A 524 9.09 -27.51 -18.49
CA ASP A 524 8.38 -27.88 -17.26
C ASP A 524 8.18 -29.41 -17.17
N ARG A 525 7.29 -29.85 -16.28
CA ARG A 525 6.85 -31.24 -16.15
C ARG A 525 5.34 -31.35 -16.29
N HIS A 526 4.87 -32.38 -16.98
CA HIS A 526 3.45 -32.71 -17.05
C HIS A 526 3.17 -34.01 -16.31
N ILE A 527 2.09 -34.02 -15.51
CA ILE A 527 1.62 -35.22 -14.80
C ILE A 527 0.51 -35.85 -15.64
N ILE A 528 0.71 -37.11 -16.02
CA ILE A 528 -0.27 -37.92 -16.75
C ILE A 528 -0.96 -38.83 -15.73
N PRO A 529 -2.27 -38.63 -15.45
CA PRO A 529 -3.00 -39.49 -14.55
C PRO A 529 -3.32 -40.86 -15.20
N PRO A 530 -3.49 -41.93 -14.42
CA PRO A 530 -3.89 -43.24 -14.94
C PRO A 530 -5.33 -43.23 -15.50
N THR A 531 -6.20 -42.40 -14.90
CA THR A 531 -7.55 -42.13 -15.38
C THR A 531 -7.72 -40.62 -15.62
N GLU A 532 -8.36 -40.24 -16.73
CA GLU A 532 -8.58 -38.83 -17.04
C GLU A 532 -9.38 -38.12 -15.94
N GLY A 533 -8.88 -36.96 -15.49
CA GLY A 533 -9.51 -36.16 -14.44
C GLY A 533 -9.16 -36.58 -13.01
N GLU A 534 -8.37 -37.63 -12.81
CA GLU A 534 -7.89 -38.04 -11.49
C GLU A 534 -6.85 -37.06 -10.94
N ASP A 535 -7.06 -36.60 -9.69
CA ASP A 535 -6.18 -35.64 -9.04
C ASP A 535 -4.87 -36.30 -8.57
N PRO A 536 -3.70 -35.71 -8.86
CA PRO A 536 -2.44 -36.32 -8.46
C PRO A 536 -2.26 -36.29 -6.93
N PRO A 537 -1.80 -37.40 -6.32
CA PRO A 537 -1.52 -37.44 -4.89
C PRO A 537 -0.40 -36.47 -4.53
N GLU A 538 -0.36 -36.06 -3.26
CA GLU A 538 0.64 -35.09 -2.78
C GLU A 538 2.08 -35.56 -3.03
N SER A 539 2.35 -36.87 -2.96
CA SER A 539 3.66 -37.46 -3.28
C SER A 539 4.12 -37.16 -4.71
N VAL A 540 3.24 -37.27 -5.70
CA VAL A 540 3.55 -36.97 -7.11
C VAL A 540 3.82 -35.48 -7.30
N ARG A 541 2.99 -34.62 -6.68
CA ARG A 541 3.19 -33.17 -6.71
C ARG A 541 4.55 -32.79 -6.11
N LEU A 542 4.94 -33.41 -4.99
CA LEU A 542 6.24 -33.19 -4.35
C LEU A 542 7.42 -33.65 -5.21
N THR A 543 7.29 -34.75 -5.94
CA THR A 543 8.32 -35.22 -6.89
C THR A 543 8.54 -34.19 -7.99
N VAL A 544 7.48 -33.73 -8.65
CA VAL A 544 7.56 -32.69 -9.69
C VAL A 544 8.18 -31.40 -9.14
N MET A 545 7.73 -30.95 -7.96
CA MET A 545 8.31 -29.77 -7.31
C MET A 545 9.80 -29.94 -7.01
N SER A 546 10.24 -31.13 -6.60
CA SER A 546 11.64 -31.45 -6.34
C SER A 546 12.48 -31.39 -7.61
N GLU A 547 12.01 -31.96 -8.72
CA GLU A 547 12.69 -31.88 -10.01
C GLU A 547 12.83 -30.43 -10.50
N LEU A 548 11.72 -29.70 -10.54
CA LEU A 548 11.70 -28.30 -11.01
C LEU A 548 12.53 -27.38 -10.11
N SER A 549 12.60 -27.65 -8.80
CA SER A 549 13.43 -26.85 -7.89
C SER A 549 14.92 -26.91 -8.27
N ARG A 550 15.36 -28.00 -8.90
CA ARG A 550 16.75 -28.22 -9.35
C ARG A 550 16.98 -27.78 -10.79
N GLN A 551 15.95 -27.35 -11.51
CA GLN A 551 16.04 -26.82 -12.88
C GLN A 551 16.66 -25.42 -12.88
N TRP A 552 17.94 -25.35 -12.55
CA TRP A 552 18.76 -24.14 -12.61
C TRP A 552 19.16 -23.83 -14.06
N ASN A 553 19.95 -22.77 -14.27
CA ASN A 553 20.32 -22.27 -15.60
C ASN A 553 20.78 -23.35 -16.59
N ARG A 554 21.70 -24.23 -16.18
CA ARG A 554 22.25 -25.26 -17.08
C ARG A 554 21.17 -26.22 -17.57
N ILE A 555 20.42 -26.83 -16.64
CA ILE A 555 19.36 -27.78 -16.96
C ILE A 555 18.26 -27.11 -17.79
N PHE A 556 17.82 -25.91 -17.38
CA PHE A 556 16.84 -25.14 -18.13
C PHE A 556 17.31 -24.87 -19.57
N ASN A 557 18.57 -24.47 -19.75
CA ASN A 557 19.14 -24.17 -21.06
C ASN A 557 19.28 -25.42 -21.94
N GLU A 558 19.66 -26.55 -21.36
CA GLU A 558 19.73 -27.85 -22.03
C GLU A 558 18.33 -28.30 -22.50
N GLU A 559 17.34 -28.28 -21.61
CA GLU A 559 15.94 -28.63 -21.96
C GLU A 559 15.35 -27.68 -23.02
N LEU A 560 15.59 -26.37 -22.88
CA LEU A 560 15.19 -25.38 -23.89
C LEU A 560 15.87 -25.64 -25.25
N GLY A 561 17.13 -26.08 -25.23
CA GLY A 561 17.88 -26.51 -26.41
C GLY A 561 17.29 -27.77 -27.05
N GLY A 562 16.81 -28.71 -26.23
CA GLY A 562 16.05 -29.87 -26.67
C GLY A 562 14.81 -29.46 -27.47
N TRP A 563 13.93 -28.64 -26.87
CA TRP A 563 12.74 -28.12 -27.55
C TRP A 563 13.07 -27.33 -28.83
N ARG A 564 14.11 -26.50 -28.79
CA ARG A 564 14.61 -25.77 -29.98
C ARG A 564 14.98 -26.73 -31.12
N THR A 565 15.56 -27.88 -30.78
CA THR A 565 15.95 -28.92 -31.75
C THR A 565 14.72 -29.65 -32.28
N THR A 566 13.80 -30.07 -31.40
CA THR A 566 12.53 -30.71 -31.77
C THR A 566 11.75 -29.89 -32.79
N PHE A 567 11.69 -28.57 -32.61
CA PHE A 567 10.96 -27.67 -33.51
C PHE A 567 11.79 -27.13 -34.68
N GLY A 568 13.06 -27.51 -34.81
CA GLY A 568 13.92 -27.05 -35.91
C GLY A 568 14.26 -25.55 -35.90
N LEU A 569 14.21 -24.88 -34.74
CA LEU A 569 14.33 -23.42 -34.60
C LEU A 569 15.78 -22.89 -34.59
N MET A 570 16.66 -23.51 -35.40
CA MET A 570 18.10 -23.27 -35.35
C MET A 570 18.59 -22.22 -36.35
N LYS A 571 18.14 -22.28 -37.60
CA LYS A 571 18.74 -21.52 -38.71
C LYS A 571 17.75 -20.89 -39.70
N ALA A 572 16.56 -21.44 -39.85
CA ALA A 572 15.56 -20.98 -40.81
C ALA A 572 14.19 -20.84 -40.16
N ASP A 573 13.33 -20.02 -40.78
CA ASP A 573 11.94 -19.85 -40.38
C ASP A 573 11.22 -21.20 -40.40
N ARG A 574 10.38 -21.41 -39.37
CA ARG A 574 9.59 -22.60 -39.22
C ARG A 574 8.11 -22.29 -39.47
N HIS A 575 7.60 -22.76 -40.60
CA HIS A 575 6.18 -22.65 -40.94
C HIS A 575 5.42 -23.82 -40.35
N LEU A 576 4.39 -23.53 -39.57
CA LEU A 576 3.54 -24.49 -38.88
C LEU A 576 2.09 -24.30 -39.33
N THR A 577 1.41 -25.41 -39.58
CA THR A 577 0.00 -25.45 -39.98
C THR A 577 -0.80 -26.34 -39.05
N LEU A 578 -2.12 -26.15 -39.02
CA LEU A 578 -3.01 -27.08 -38.33
C LEU A 578 -3.44 -28.17 -39.30
N GLY A 579 -3.08 -29.42 -39.02
CA GLY A 579 -3.47 -30.57 -39.83
C GLY A 579 -3.02 -30.52 -41.29
N GLY A 580 -1.97 -29.76 -41.61
CA GLY A 580 -1.48 -29.58 -42.98
C GLY A 580 -2.22 -28.54 -43.82
N ASP A 581 -3.15 -27.77 -43.24
CA ASP A 581 -3.91 -26.74 -43.95
C ASP A 581 -3.20 -25.37 -43.95
N ASP A 582 -2.94 -24.83 -45.14
CA ASP A 582 -2.21 -23.58 -45.36
C ASP A 582 -3.05 -22.30 -45.17
N SER A 583 -4.33 -22.41 -44.78
CA SER A 583 -5.21 -21.25 -44.62
C SER A 583 -4.87 -20.37 -43.40
N SER A 584 -3.99 -20.84 -42.51
CA SER A 584 -3.58 -20.10 -41.31
C SER A 584 -2.16 -20.48 -40.89
N VAL A 585 -1.19 -20.28 -41.79
CA VAL A 585 0.23 -20.56 -41.53
C VAL A 585 0.76 -19.66 -40.41
N LEU A 586 1.34 -20.29 -39.39
CA LEU A 586 2.11 -19.64 -38.34
C LEU A 586 3.59 -19.75 -38.68
N THR A 587 4.37 -18.69 -38.56
CA THR A 587 5.83 -18.77 -38.75
C THR A 587 6.57 -18.44 -37.46
N ILE A 588 7.44 -19.33 -36.98
CA ILE A 588 8.34 -19.07 -35.86
C ILE A 588 9.73 -18.79 -36.43
N ARG A 589 10.29 -17.62 -36.12
CA ARG A 589 11.63 -17.25 -36.58
C ARG A 589 12.72 -18.00 -35.78
N PRO A 590 13.92 -18.19 -36.35
CA PRO A 590 15.08 -18.69 -35.61
C PRO A 590 15.33 -17.91 -34.33
N GLY A 591 15.73 -18.61 -33.27
CA GLY A 591 15.98 -17.97 -31.98
C GLY A 591 16.74 -18.91 -31.04
N PRO A 592 16.71 -18.69 -29.72
CA PRO A 592 15.96 -17.64 -29.04
C PRO A 592 16.58 -16.25 -29.21
N GLN A 593 15.86 -15.22 -28.76
CA GLN A 593 16.35 -13.85 -28.66
C GLN A 593 17.37 -13.72 -27.51
N PHE A 594 18.30 -12.78 -27.63
CA PHE A 594 19.31 -12.45 -26.64
C PHE A 594 19.24 -10.98 -26.25
N ALA A 595 19.59 -10.70 -24.99
CA ALA A 595 19.75 -9.37 -24.46
C ALA A 595 21.24 -9.02 -24.34
N ASP A 596 21.64 -7.90 -24.92
CA ASP A 596 22.95 -7.30 -24.64
C ASP A 596 22.95 -6.69 -23.24
N VAL A 597 23.89 -7.10 -22.38
CA VAL A 597 24.05 -6.51 -21.05
C VAL A 597 24.95 -5.29 -21.17
N LEU A 598 24.34 -4.12 -21.06
CA LEU A 598 24.96 -2.82 -21.28
C LEU A 598 25.57 -2.26 -19.98
N SER A 599 26.55 -1.38 -20.14
CA SER A 599 27.28 -0.74 -19.05
C SER A 599 27.47 0.76 -19.30
N PRO A 600 27.41 1.60 -18.24
CA PRO A 600 27.77 3.01 -18.35
C PRO A 600 29.26 3.21 -18.64
N ASP A 601 30.11 2.23 -18.32
CA ASP A 601 31.54 2.28 -18.64
C ASP A 601 31.78 2.10 -20.15
N HIS A 602 32.24 3.18 -20.78
CA HIS A 602 32.54 3.21 -22.21
C HIS A 602 33.71 2.28 -22.62
N ASN A 603 34.55 1.87 -21.66
CA ASN A 603 35.65 0.94 -21.90
C ASN A 603 35.23 -0.54 -21.77
N ALA A 604 34.04 -0.83 -21.25
CA ALA A 604 33.53 -2.18 -21.17
C ALA A 604 33.26 -2.74 -22.58
N ARG A 605 34.11 -3.69 -23.00
CA ARG A 605 34.03 -4.35 -24.31
C ARG A 605 33.83 -5.85 -24.14
N PHE A 606 32.63 -6.30 -24.44
CA PHE A 606 32.29 -7.72 -24.60
C PHE A 606 31.87 -8.00 -26.05
N VAL A 607 32.48 -9.01 -26.66
CA VAL A 607 32.19 -9.43 -28.04
C VAL A 607 31.43 -10.76 -27.99
N PRO A 608 30.11 -10.77 -28.25
CA PRO A 608 29.33 -12.00 -28.18
C PRO A 608 29.58 -12.87 -29.41
N THR A 609 29.69 -14.19 -29.21
CA THR A 609 29.72 -15.16 -30.32
C THR A 609 28.39 -15.22 -31.07
N VAL A 610 27.27 -14.94 -30.39
CA VAL A 610 25.94 -14.89 -31.00
C VAL A 610 25.80 -13.68 -31.93
N GLY A 611 25.31 -13.92 -33.16
CA GLY A 611 25.17 -12.89 -34.19
C GLY A 611 24.17 -11.78 -33.85
N PRO A 612 24.34 -10.57 -34.41
CA PRO A 612 23.52 -9.40 -34.07
C PRO A 612 22.03 -9.56 -34.35
N ALA A 613 21.64 -10.39 -35.33
CA ALA A 613 20.24 -10.65 -35.67
C ALA A 613 19.43 -11.29 -34.53
N TYR A 614 20.09 -11.99 -33.60
CA TYR A 614 19.46 -12.60 -32.43
C TYR A 614 19.48 -11.68 -31.20
N ARG A 615 20.32 -10.64 -31.20
CA ARG A 615 20.54 -9.72 -30.06
C ARG A 615 19.61 -8.52 -30.17
N VAL A 616 18.31 -8.78 -30.01
CA VAL A 616 17.24 -7.78 -30.21
C VAL A 616 16.75 -7.13 -28.92
N LEU A 617 17.24 -7.60 -27.77
CA LEU A 617 16.94 -7.03 -26.45
C LEU A 617 18.17 -6.31 -25.90
N SER A 618 17.93 -5.40 -24.95
CA SER A 618 18.98 -4.75 -24.16
C SER A 618 18.67 -4.89 -22.68
N ALA A 619 19.70 -5.02 -21.86
CA ALA A 619 19.59 -5.16 -20.43
C ALA A 619 20.62 -4.29 -19.70
N VAL A 620 20.28 -3.81 -18.51
CA VAL A 620 21.23 -3.21 -17.57
C VAL A 620 21.13 -3.90 -16.22
N HIS A 621 22.19 -3.80 -15.42
CA HIS A 621 22.20 -4.26 -14.04
C HIS A 621 22.22 -3.06 -13.08
N LEU A 622 21.18 -2.95 -12.25
CA LEU A 622 21.12 -1.96 -11.18
C LEU A 622 21.85 -2.45 -9.93
N PRO A 623 22.53 -1.56 -9.18
CA PRO A 623 23.19 -1.94 -7.93
C PRO A 623 22.18 -2.43 -6.88
N GLU A 624 22.62 -3.33 -6.00
CA GLU A 624 21.77 -3.84 -4.92
C GLU A 624 21.43 -2.71 -3.92
N PRO A 625 20.15 -2.53 -3.54
CA PRO A 625 19.76 -1.46 -2.63
C PRO A 625 20.36 -1.61 -1.23
N LYS A 626 20.92 -0.52 -0.70
CA LYS A 626 21.42 -0.43 0.67
C LYS A 626 20.29 -0.15 1.66
N LEU A 627 20.39 -0.80 2.80
CA LEU A 627 19.56 -0.57 3.97
C LEU A 627 20.31 0.34 4.95
N ARG A 628 19.57 1.21 5.64
CA ARG A 628 20.09 2.12 6.65
C ARG A 628 19.65 1.69 8.04
N PHE A 629 20.65 1.61 8.92
CA PHE A 629 20.61 1.16 10.31
C PHE A 629 20.97 2.30 11.26
N GLY A 630 21.06 2.02 12.57
CA GLY A 630 21.32 3.05 13.57
C GLY A 630 22.68 3.75 13.41
N ARG A 631 23.72 3.00 13.05
CA ARG A 631 25.11 3.49 12.96
C ARG A 631 25.77 3.34 11.58
N GLY A 632 25.04 2.90 10.56
CA GLY A 632 25.63 2.59 9.25
C GLY A 632 24.62 2.13 8.22
N THR A 633 25.13 1.66 7.08
CA THR A 633 24.34 1.10 5.97
C THR A 633 24.89 -0.26 5.56
N ASP A 634 24.02 -1.17 5.15
CA ASP A 634 24.42 -2.50 4.64
C ASP A 634 23.39 -3.01 3.63
N GLU A 635 23.81 -3.82 2.66
CA GLU A 635 22.90 -4.51 1.72
C GLU A 635 22.24 -5.74 2.37
N HIS A 636 22.86 -6.32 3.40
CA HIS A 636 22.38 -7.53 4.08
C HIS A 636 21.70 -7.15 5.41
N PRO A 637 20.42 -7.52 5.63
CA PRO A 637 19.67 -7.11 6.83
C PRO A 637 20.27 -7.65 8.13
N LEU A 638 20.60 -8.95 8.22
CA LEU A 638 21.24 -9.53 9.41
C LEU A 638 22.61 -8.92 9.71
N ARG A 639 23.50 -8.83 8.71
CA ARG A 639 24.83 -8.24 8.86
C ARG A 639 24.75 -6.78 9.34
N GLY A 640 23.86 -6.00 8.72
CA GLY A 640 23.61 -4.61 9.12
C GLY A 640 23.04 -4.48 10.53
N MET A 641 22.08 -5.33 10.91
CA MET A 641 21.54 -5.38 12.27
C MET A 641 22.63 -5.68 13.32
N ILE A 642 23.49 -6.67 13.07
CA ILE A 642 24.57 -7.05 13.98
C ILE A 642 25.61 -5.92 14.08
N ALA A 643 26.04 -5.36 12.95
CA ALA A 643 27.11 -4.37 12.92
C ALA A 643 26.68 -2.97 13.38
N SER A 644 25.45 -2.57 13.05
CA SER A 644 24.98 -1.18 13.19
C SER A 644 23.74 -1.01 14.07
N GLY A 645 23.13 -2.12 14.52
CA GLY A 645 21.90 -2.12 15.33
C GLY A 645 20.68 -1.57 14.60
N PRO A 646 19.48 -1.60 15.22
CA PRO A 646 18.28 -1.09 14.57
C PRO A 646 18.35 0.41 14.29
N ALA A 647 17.58 0.83 13.29
CA ALA A 647 17.46 2.20 12.82
C ALA A 647 17.22 3.24 13.94
N GLU A 648 16.51 2.87 15.01
CA GLU A 648 16.21 3.75 16.15
C GLU A 648 17.44 4.13 17.00
N LEU A 649 18.56 3.41 16.89
CA LEU A 649 19.80 3.70 17.64
C LEU A 649 20.61 4.89 17.12
N ALA A 650 20.14 5.58 16.08
CA ALA A 650 20.74 6.83 15.63
C ALA A 650 20.72 7.95 16.71
N LEU A 651 19.97 7.76 17.81
CA LEU A 651 19.92 8.68 18.96
C LEU A 651 20.95 8.31 20.05
N PRO A 652 21.74 9.28 20.58
CA PRO A 652 22.69 9.04 21.66
C PRO A 652 22.08 8.58 23.00
N ARG A 653 20.76 8.72 23.21
CA ARG A 653 20.05 8.41 24.48
C ARG A 653 18.71 7.70 24.26
N PHE A 654 18.68 6.65 23.45
CA PHE A 654 17.46 5.88 23.29
C PHE A 654 17.28 4.87 24.45
N GLU A 655 16.50 5.25 25.47
CA GLU A 655 16.02 4.35 26.54
C GLU A 655 14.51 4.13 26.40
N GLY A 656 14.10 3.49 25.30
CA GLY A 656 12.70 3.11 25.12
C GLY A 656 12.27 2.03 26.13
N PRO A 657 10.95 1.90 26.43
CA PRO A 657 10.47 0.85 27.32
C PRO A 657 10.82 -0.54 26.76
N PRO A 658 11.15 -1.53 27.62
CA PRO A 658 11.48 -2.88 27.17
C PRO A 658 10.30 -3.50 26.42
N LEU A 659 10.60 -4.42 25.49
CA LEU A 659 9.58 -5.24 24.87
C LEU A 659 9.00 -6.17 25.93
N ARG A 660 7.69 -6.02 26.20
CA ARG A 660 6.93 -6.89 27.09
C ARG A 660 6.09 -7.86 26.24
N LEU A 661 6.40 -9.14 26.31
CA LEU A 661 5.73 -10.17 25.54
C LEU A 661 4.61 -10.80 26.37
N GLY A 662 3.35 -10.60 25.95
CA GLY A 662 2.22 -11.40 26.43
C GLY A 662 2.24 -12.78 25.76
N VAL A 663 1.80 -13.83 26.44
CA VAL A 663 1.83 -15.20 25.93
C VAL A 663 0.48 -15.88 26.12
N CYS A 664 -0.09 -16.42 25.04
CA CYS A 664 -1.27 -17.26 25.02
C CYS A 664 -0.89 -18.64 24.49
N THR A 665 -0.98 -19.68 25.32
CA THR A 665 -0.55 -21.04 24.93
C THR A 665 -1.41 -22.13 25.58
N PRO A 666 -1.65 -23.26 24.91
CA PRO A 666 -2.14 -24.46 25.59
C PRO A 666 -1.19 -24.88 26.72
N SER A 667 -1.71 -25.35 27.85
CA SER A 667 -0.90 -25.75 29.02
C SER A 667 0.14 -26.82 28.66
N ALA A 668 -0.23 -27.79 27.82
CA ALA A 668 0.65 -28.87 27.38
C ALA A 668 1.89 -28.39 26.58
N LEU A 669 1.83 -27.20 25.96
CA LEU A 669 2.89 -26.67 25.10
C LEU A 669 3.80 -25.67 25.83
N SER A 670 3.51 -25.34 27.10
CA SER A 670 4.23 -24.28 27.83
C SER A 670 5.73 -24.56 27.91
N THR A 671 6.14 -25.79 28.23
CA THR A 671 7.57 -26.14 28.38
C THR A 671 8.35 -25.98 27.07
N SER A 672 7.81 -26.48 25.96
CA SER A 672 8.46 -26.35 24.64
C SER A 672 8.54 -24.89 24.18
N LEU A 673 7.53 -24.08 24.52
CA LEU A 673 7.55 -22.66 24.27
C LEU A 673 8.62 -21.94 25.12
N ASP A 674 8.75 -22.30 26.39
CA ASP A 674 9.74 -21.69 27.28
C ASP A 674 11.17 -21.92 26.80
N ALA A 675 11.48 -23.10 26.26
CA ALA A 675 12.76 -23.36 25.62
C ALA A 675 13.04 -22.40 24.44
N LEU A 676 12.04 -22.17 23.58
CA LEU A 676 12.16 -21.21 22.46
C LEU A 676 12.34 -19.77 22.96
N LEU A 677 11.59 -19.35 23.99
CA LEU A 677 11.68 -18.00 24.54
C LEU A 677 13.01 -17.75 25.25
N MET A 678 13.58 -18.77 25.90
CA MET A 678 14.93 -18.70 26.48
C MET A 678 15.99 -18.50 25.40
N GLU A 679 15.94 -19.25 24.30
CA GLU A 679 16.86 -19.06 23.17
C GLU A 679 16.68 -17.69 22.48
N LEU A 680 15.43 -17.24 22.33
CA LEU A 680 15.12 -15.93 21.77
C LEU A 680 15.69 -14.77 22.61
N GLY A 681 15.65 -14.89 23.94
CA GLY A 681 16.23 -13.91 24.85
C GLY A 681 17.76 -14.01 24.95
N GLY A 682 18.27 -15.24 25.13
CA GLY A 682 19.67 -15.52 25.50
C GLY A 682 20.63 -15.78 24.33
N GLY A 683 20.14 -15.98 23.12
CA GLY A 683 20.94 -16.21 21.92
C GLY A 683 20.95 -17.66 21.43
N HIS A 684 21.35 -17.85 20.17
CA HIS A 684 21.50 -19.13 19.49
C HIS A 684 22.64 -19.04 18.47
N PHE A 685 23.71 -19.79 18.69
CA PHE A 685 24.96 -19.65 17.91
C PHE A 685 25.18 -20.74 16.86
N ASN A 686 24.43 -21.84 16.93
CA ASN A 686 24.55 -22.94 15.98
C ASN A 686 23.84 -22.57 14.67
N VAL A 687 24.57 -22.62 13.55
CA VAL A 687 24.00 -22.37 12.21
C VAL A 687 23.61 -23.71 11.60
N ASP A 688 22.36 -24.11 11.83
CA ASP A 688 21.81 -25.42 11.45
C ASP A 688 21.27 -25.47 10.01
N SER A 689 21.09 -24.32 9.38
CA SER A 689 20.59 -24.19 8.01
C SER A 689 21.02 -22.87 7.37
N ARG A 690 20.99 -22.79 6.03
CA ARG A 690 21.33 -21.57 5.25
C ARG A 690 22.63 -20.91 5.73
N ASP A 691 23.69 -21.70 5.87
CA ASP A 691 25.00 -21.28 6.39
C ASP A 691 25.72 -20.25 5.51
N ASP A 692 25.22 -20.03 4.30
CA ASP A 692 25.61 -19.00 3.35
C ASP A 692 24.85 -17.68 3.51
N TYR A 693 23.88 -17.60 4.42
CA TYR A 693 23.06 -16.41 4.70
C TYR A 693 22.94 -16.06 6.19
N LEU A 694 22.72 -17.06 7.05
CA LEU A 694 22.47 -16.82 8.48
C LEU A 694 23.76 -16.52 9.23
N TYR A 695 23.62 -15.68 10.26
CA TYR A 695 24.63 -15.37 11.25
C TYR A 695 24.20 -15.86 12.64
N PRO A 696 25.14 -16.18 13.54
CA PRO A 696 24.81 -16.45 14.95
C PRO A 696 23.96 -15.33 15.56
N TYR A 697 22.99 -15.69 16.39
CA TYR A 697 22.11 -14.75 17.06
C TYR A 697 22.55 -14.54 18.51
N GLU A 698 22.88 -13.30 18.88
CA GLU A 698 23.45 -12.97 20.19
C GLU A 698 22.41 -12.75 21.30
N GLY A 699 21.13 -12.95 21.00
CA GLY A 699 20.03 -12.66 21.92
C GLY A 699 19.35 -11.31 21.64
N PHE A 700 18.13 -11.16 22.14
CA PHE A 700 17.25 -10.05 21.76
C PHE A 700 17.81 -8.70 22.20
N GLU A 701 18.26 -8.62 23.46
CA GLU A 701 18.71 -7.36 24.05
C GLU A 701 19.97 -6.83 23.39
N ARG A 702 20.91 -7.72 23.02
CA ARG A 702 22.13 -7.32 22.32
C ARG A 702 21.85 -6.87 20.89
N THR A 703 21.07 -7.66 20.17
CA THR A 703 20.76 -7.41 18.75
C THR A 703 19.98 -6.11 18.56
N PHE A 704 18.98 -5.86 19.41
CA PHE A 704 18.07 -4.73 19.26
C PHE A 704 18.32 -3.58 20.24
N SER A 705 19.30 -3.72 21.16
CA SER A 705 19.60 -2.76 22.23
C SER A 705 18.34 -2.37 23.02
N LEU A 706 17.50 -3.37 23.31
CA LEU A 706 16.19 -3.19 23.93
C LEU A 706 15.91 -4.32 24.91
N GLY A 707 15.53 -3.98 26.15
CA GLY A 707 15.20 -4.99 27.15
C GLY A 707 14.07 -5.93 26.70
N PHE A 708 14.15 -7.21 27.07
CA PHE A 708 13.20 -8.25 26.66
C PHE A 708 12.58 -8.93 27.88
N LYS A 709 11.26 -8.77 28.06
CA LYS A 709 10.53 -9.30 29.21
C LYS A 709 9.37 -10.17 28.77
N VAL A 710 9.33 -11.41 29.24
CA VAL A 710 8.23 -12.35 28.99
C VAL A 710 7.23 -12.27 30.15
N GLY A 711 5.94 -12.22 29.84
CA GLY A 711 4.86 -12.22 30.81
C GLY A 711 4.81 -13.52 31.63
N THR A 712 4.48 -13.38 32.91
CA THR A 712 4.29 -14.48 33.85
C THR A 712 2.80 -14.71 34.12
N THR A 713 2.46 -15.91 34.62
CA THR A 713 1.09 -16.24 35.01
C THR A 713 0.61 -15.37 36.17
N GLU A 714 1.45 -15.15 37.18
CA GLU A 714 1.13 -14.30 38.34
C GLU A 714 0.85 -12.84 37.95
N GLY A 715 1.54 -12.33 36.92
CA GLY A 715 1.36 -10.98 36.41
C GLY A 715 0.26 -10.85 35.36
N GLY A 716 -0.49 -11.92 35.05
CA GLY A 716 -1.50 -11.96 34.00
C GLY A 716 -0.96 -11.87 32.57
N GLY A 717 0.36 -11.79 32.39
CA GLY A 717 1.01 -11.68 31.09
C GLY A 717 1.17 -13.01 30.35
N ARG A 718 0.92 -14.13 31.04
CA ARG A 718 0.83 -15.47 30.44
C ARG A 718 -0.53 -16.07 30.75
N VAL A 719 -1.26 -16.43 29.70
CA VAL A 719 -2.58 -17.01 29.77
C VAL A 719 -2.56 -18.39 29.13
N GLN A 720 -3.00 -19.39 29.88
CA GLN A 720 -3.20 -20.74 29.38
C GLN A 720 -4.66 -20.94 29.00
N TYR A 721 -4.92 -21.62 27.89
CA TYR A 721 -6.27 -21.92 27.42
C TYR A 721 -6.40 -23.39 27.02
N ASP A 722 -7.63 -23.91 27.06
CA ASP A 722 -7.94 -25.28 26.64
C ASP A 722 -8.05 -25.36 25.11
N PRO A 723 -7.21 -26.17 24.43
CA PRO A 723 -7.30 -26.36 22.99
C PRO A 723 -8.42 -27.33 22.55
N SER A 724 -9.16 -27.93 23.49
CA SER A 724 -10.24 -28.87 23.17
C SER A 724 -11.34 -28.21 22.31
N LEU A 725 -11.85 -28.98 21.34
CA LEU A 725 -12.89 -28.52 20.42
C LEU A 725 -14.20 -29.25 20.71
N PRO A 726 -15.35 -28.57 20.69
CA PRO A 726 -16.65 -29.21 20.89
C PRO A 726 -16.98 -30.16 19.74
N SER A 727 -17.82 -31.16 20.00
CA SER A 727 -18.46 -31.95 18.95
C SER A 727 -19.42 -31.06 18.15
N GLY A 728 -19.28 -31.03 16.83
CA GLY A 728 -20.11 -30.19 15.96
C GLY A 728 -19.51 -29.96 14.58
N SER A 729 -20.12 -29.06 13.80
CA SER A 729 -19.60 -28.64 12.50
C SER A 729 -18.23 -27.94 12.62
N LEU A 730 -17.44 -27.95 11.54
CA LEU A 730 -16.14 -27.25 11.52
C LEU A 730 -16.25 -25.75 11.83
N VAL A 731 -17.37 -25.12 11.47
CA VAL A 731 -17.66 -23.71 11.81
C VAL A 731 -17.81 -23.54 13.32
N GLN A 732 -18.62 -24.37 13.98
CA GLN A 732 -18.81 -24.31 15.44
C GLN A 732 -17.49 -24.58 16.19
N GLN A 733 -16.69 -25.51 15.69
CA GLN A 733 -15.35 -25.77 16.25
C GLN A 733 -14.42 -24.56 16.10
N GLN A 734 -14.41 -23.92 14.93
CA GLN A 734 -13.62 -22.70 14.69
C GLN A 734 -14.06 -21.54 15.58
N ASP A 735 -15.37 -21.34 15.75
CA ASP A 735 -15.93 -20.26 16.58
C ASP A 735 -15.58 -20.47 18.08
N ALA A 736 -15.60 -21.70 18.57
CA ALA A 736 -15.15 -22.03 19.93
C ALA A 736 -13.65 -21.75 20.12
N ALA A 737 -12.82 -22.17 19.16
CA ALA A 737 -11.38 -21.88 19.17
C ALA A 737 -11.11 -20.36 19.17
N LEU A 738 -11.85 -19.60 18.36
CA LEU A 738 -11.77 -18.14 18.33
C LEU A 738 -12.12 -17.54 19.69
N ALA A 739 -13.19 -17.98 20.34
CA ALA A 739 -13.59 -17.48 21.65
C ALA A 739 -12.48 -17.66 22.70
N HIS A 740 -11.93 -18.88 22.81
CA HIS A 740 -10.85 -19.19 23.77
C HIS A 740 -9.61 -18.31 23.53
N VAL A 741 -9.18 -18.18 22.26
CA VAL A 741 -8.00 -17.39 21.92
C VAL A 741 -8.22 -15.90 22.12
N CYS A 742 -9.39 -15.38 21.74
CA CYS A 742 -9.70 -13.96 21.86
C CYS A 742 -9.77 -13.51 23.32
N GLU A 743 -10.36 -14.32 24.20
CA GLU A 743 -10.36 -14.08 25.65
C GLU A 743 -8.92 -14.10 26.21
N ALA A 744 -8.12 -15.10 25.83
CA ALA A 744 -6.73 -15.19 26.26
C ALA A 744 -5.89 -13.99 25.81
N ILE A 745 -6.10 -13.52 24.58
CA ILE A 745 -5.41 -12.34 24.02
C ILE A 745 -5.74 -11.09 24.83
N VAL A 746 -7.01 -10.85 25.14
CA VAL A 746 -7.43 -9.67 25.93
C VAL A 746 -6.81 -9.72 27.32
N SER A 747 -6.85 -10.87 27.97
CA SER A 747 -6.25 -11.06 29.31
C SER A 747 -4.74 -10.80 29.29
N ALA A 748 -4.00 -11.39 28.34
CA ALA A 748 -2.57 -11.17 28.21
C ALA A 748 -2.20 -9.71 27.86
N ALA A 749 -3.04 -9.03 27.09
CA ALA A 749 -2.83 -7.63 26.70
C ALA A 749 -2.95 -6.65 27.89
N HIS A 750 -3.86 -6.92 28.84
CA HIS A 750 -4.03 -6.07 30.04
C HIS A 750 -2.78 -6.00 30.92
N ALA A 751 -1.87 -6.96 30.83
CA ALA A 751 -0.57 -6.93 31.50
C ALA A 751 0.46 -5.97 30.88
N SER A 752 0.00 -4.95 30.12
CA SER A 752 0.84 -3.98 29.40
C SER A 752 1.80 -4.64 28.41
N ALA A 753 1.33 -5.67 27.70
CA ALA A 753 2.11 -6.35 26.68
C ALA A 753 2.29 -5.46 25.44
N SER A 754 3.53 -5.36 24.95
CA SER A 754 3.86 -4.71 23.67
C SER A 754 3.34 -5.52 22.48
N VAL A 755 3.45 -6.85 22.58
CA VAL A 755 2.99 -7.84 21.59
C VAL A 755 2.49 -9.07 22.34
N VAL A 756 1.41 -9.71 21.86
CA VAL A 756 0.88 -10.97 22.39
C VAL A 756 1.25 -12.11 21.43
N LEU A 757 2.05 -13.05 21.91
CA LEU A 757 2.40 -14.29 21.23
C LEU A 757 1.28 -15.32 21.42
N VAL A 758 0.74 -15.87 20.34
CA VAL A 758 -0.37 -16.82 20.37
C VAL A 758 0.08 -18.13 19.72
N ILE A 759 0.07 -19.22 20.48
CA ILE A 759 0.36 -20.55 19.92
C ILE A 759 -0.90 -21.11 19.27
N ILE A 760 -0.78 -21.74 18.09
CA ILE A 760 -1.88 -22.43 17.41
C ILE A 760 -1.57 -23.93 17.40
N PRO A 761 -2.35 -24.76 18.12
CA PRO A 761 -2.07 -26.19 18.26
C PRO A 761 -2.36 -26.96 16.97
N THR A 762 -1.61 -28.04 16.75
CA THR A 762 -1.68 -28.86 15.52
C THR A 762 -3.05 -29.51 15.34
N MET A 763 -3.75 -29.81 16.44
CA MET A 763 -5.12 -30.34 16.40
C MET A 763 -6.12 -29.41 15.71
N TRP A 764 -5.83 -28.11 15.60
CA TRP A 764 -6.69 -27.15 14.89
C TRP A 764 -6.44 -27.07 13.39
N LYS A 765 -5.55 -27.89 12.82
CA LYS A 765 -5.22 -27.87 11.38
C LYS A 765 -6.47 -27.98 10.48
N GLY A 766 -7.48 -28.75 10.89
CA GLY A 766 -8.73 -28.92 10.15
C GLY A 766 -9.69 -27.71 10.19
N ILE A 767 -9.48 -26.78 11.13
CA ILE A 767 -10.30 -25.57 11.31
C ILE A 767 -9.53 -24.27 10.99
N GLU A 768 -8.25 -24.35 10.58
CA GLU A 768 -7.48 -23.15 10.18
C GLU A 768 -8.13 -22.46 8.98
N LYS A 769 -8.61 -23.22 7.99
CA LYS A 769 -9.32 -22.73 6.81
C LYS A 769 -10.49 -23.63 6.49
N ILE A 770 -11.69 -23.06 6.46
CA ILE A 770 -12.93 -23.79 6.18
C ILE A 770 -13.70 -23.12 5.04
N GLU A 771 -14.24 -23.91 4.13
CA GLU A 771 -15.15 -23.44 3.08
C GLU A 771 -16.59 -23.54 3.60
N ALA A 772 -17.27 -22.41 3.74
CA ALA A 772 -18.63 -22.33 4.25
C ALA A 772 -19.45 -21.28 3.49
N GLY A 773 -20.62 -21.66 2.98
CA GLY A 773 -21.54 -20.72 2.30
C GLY A 773 -20.96 -20.06 1.04
N GLY A 774 -20.06 -20.74 0.32
CA GLY A 774 -19.37 -20.17 -0.85
C GLY A 774 -18.24 -19.19 -0.52
N SER A 775 -17.82 -19.11 0.75
CA SER A 775 -16.73 -18.26 1.22
C SER A 775 -15.70 -19.04 2.06
N THR A 776 -14.43 -18.65 1.97
CA THR A 776 -13.36 -19.20 2.81
C THR A 776 -13.25 -18.42 4.12
N ARG A 777 -13.43 -19.10 5.26
CA ARG A 777 -13.16 -18.56 6.60
C ARG A 777 -11.75 -18.98 7.07
N ASP A 778 -10.89 -18.01 7.34
CA ASP A 778 -9.51 -18.22 7.81
C ASP A 778 -9.37 -17.83 9.28
N LEU A 779 -8.97 -18.77 10.14
CA LEU A 779 -8.81 -18.56 11.59
C LEU A 779 -7.80 -17.44 11.90
N HIS A 780 -6.72 -17.35 11.13
CA HIS A 780 -5.70 -16.30 11.29
C HIS A 780 -6.32 -14.92 11.06
N ASP A 781 -7.07 -14.78 9.97
CA ASP A 781 -7.67 -13.49 9.59
C ASP A 781 -8.72 -13.05 10.62
N HIS A 782 -9.48 -13.97 11.20
CA HIS A 782 -10.45 -13.67 12.28
C HIS A 782 -9.76 -13.24 13.59
N ILE A 783 -8.67 -13.90 14.00
CA ILE A 783 -7.90 -13.49 15.19
C ILE A 783 -7.33 -12.07 14.97
N LYS A 784 -6.82 -11.78 13.77
CA LYS A 784 -6.30 -10.46 13.41
C LYS A 784 -7.39 -9.40 13.38
N ALA A 785 -8.54 -9.71 12.78
CA ALA A 785 -9.71 -8.84 12.76
C ALA A 785 -10.24 -8.55 14.17
N PHE A 786 -10.15 -9.51 15.10
CA PHE A 786 -10.51 -9.26 16.50
C PHE A 786 -9.52 -8.33 17.22
N ALA A 787 -8.21 -8.54 17.04
CA ALA A 787 -7.16 -7.87 17.79
C ALA A 787 -6.86 -6.43 17.28
N ALA A 788 -6.88 -6.21 15.97
CA ALA A 788 -6.45 -4.95 15.35
C ALA A 788 -7.29 -3.72 15.78
N PRO A 789 -8.65 -3.76 15.82
CA PRO A 789 -9.46 -2.63 16.28
C PRO A 789 -9.20 -2.23 17.74
N ARG A 790 -8.78 -3.22 18.56
CA ARG A 790 -8.41 -3.05 19.97
C ARG A 790 -6.98 -2.55 20.17
N GLY A 791 -6.21 -2.36 19.10
CA GLY A 791 -4.81 -1.97 19.16
C GLY A 791 -3.88 -3.05 19.71
N ILE A 792 -4.35 -4.30 19.81
CA ILE A 792 -3.57 -5.43 20.32
C ILE A 792 -2.76 -6.03 19.18
N ARG A 793 -1.44 -6.08 19.34
CA ARG A 793 -0.52 -6.61 18.34
C ARG A 793 -0.26 -8.07 18.63
N THR A 794 -0.54 -8.93 17.65
CA THR A 794 -0.45 -10.39 17.82
C THR A 794 0.63 -11.00 16.93
N GLN A 795 1.35 -11.98 17.45
CA GLN A 795 2.22 -12.85 16.68
C GLN A 795 1.73 -14.29 16.83
N LEU A 796 1.23 -14.88 15.75
CA LEU A 796 0.72 -16.25 15.76
C LEU A 796 1.86 -17.22 15.43
N VAL A 797 1.94 -18.34 16.15
CA VAL A 797 2.96 -19.38 15.97
C VAL A 797 2.30 -20.74 16.00
N ARG A 798 2.44 -21.52 14.92
CA ARG A 798 1.95 -22.92 14.93
C ARG A 798 2.82 -23.78 15.83
N GLU A 799 2.24 -24.73 16.54
CA GLU A 799 2.93 -25.71 17.38
C GLU A 799 4.08 -26.41 16.64
N ALA A 800 3.88 -26.78 15.37
CA ALA A 800 4.92 -27.40 14.53
C ALA A 800 6.20 -26.54 14.37
N THR A 801 6.12 -25.23 14.66
CA THR A 801 7.29 -24.32 14.66
C THR A 801 8.20 -24.57 15.86
N LEU A 802 7.65 -25.03 16.99
CA LEU A 802 8.40 -25.25 18.24
C LEU A 802 9.42 -26.38 18.12
N SER A 803 9.16 -27.36 17.24
CA SER A 803 10.02 -28.52 16.98
C SER A 803 10.71 -28.48 15.60
N LYS A 804 10.63 -27.36 14.87
CA LYS A 804 11.21 -27.23 13.53
C LYS A 804 12.74 -27.31 13.58
N GLY A 805 13.34 -28.20 12.80
CA GLY A 805 14.80 -28.39 12.72
C GLY A 805 15.61 -27.28 12.02
N ARG A 806 15.03 -26.09 11.82
CA ARG A 806 15.71 -24.88 11.33
C ARG A 806 15.58 -23.79 12.39
N ARG A 807 16.18 -24.06 13.54
CA ARG A 807 15.97 -23.35 14.79
C ARG A 807 16.46 -21.91 14.72
N LEU A 808 17.65 -21.68 14.17
CA LEU A 808 18.21 -20.33 14.06
C LEU A 808 17.37 -19.43 13.14
N GLU A 809 16.85 -19.97 12.03
CA GLU A 809 15.92 -19.27 11.13
C GLU A 809 14.65 -18.85 11.88
N VAL A 810 14.07 -19.75 12.68
CA VAL A 810 12.87 -19.42 13.49
C VAL A 810 13.15 -18.29 14.47
N ILE A 811 14.29 -18.34 15.18
CA ILE A 811 14.64 -17.35 16.20
C ILE A 811 14.81 -15.96 15.57
N TRP A 812 15.60 -15.85 14.51
CA TRP A 812 15.80 -14.56 13.83
C TRP A 812 14.47 -13.97 13.35
N TRP A 813 13.63 -14.76 12.66
CA TRP A 813 12.37 -14.27 12.09
C TRP A 813 11.39 -13.87 13.18
N MET A 814 11.33 -14.64 14.27
CA MET A 814 10.52 -14.31 15.44
C MET A 814 11.00 -13.00 16.08
N ALA A 815 12.32 -12.83 16.25
CA ALA A 815 12.89 -11.64 16.85
C ALA A 815 12.56 -10.37 16.04
N LEU A 816 12.68 -10.43 14.71
CA LEU A 816 12.27 -9.33 13.83
C LEU A 816 10.79 -9.02 13.96
N ALA A 817 9.94 -10.04 13.86
CA ALA A 817 8.50 -9.87 13.88
C ALA A 817 8.06 -9.23 15.20
N LEU A 818 8.60 -9.69 16.34
CA LEU A 818 8.34 -9.10 17.65
C LEU A 818 8.87 -7.68 17.76
N TYR A 819 10.08 -7.39 17.27
CA TYR A 819 10.63 -6.04 17.29
C TYR A 819 9.79 -5.07 16.45
N ALA A 820 9.51 -5.41 15.18
CA ALA A 820 8.70 -4.59 14.29
C ALA A 820 7.27 -4.41 14.82
N LYS A 821 6.63 -5.50 15.25
CA LYS A 821 5.30 -5.46 15.89
C LYS A 821 5.34 -4.80 17.26
N SER A 822 6.47 -4.56 17.90
CA SER A 822 6.54 -3.68 19.08
C SER A 822 6.55 -2.19 18.72
N ASN A 823 6.08 -1.84 17.52
CA ASN A 823 6.03 -0.48 16.98
C ASN A 823 7.40 0.12 16.64
N ARG A 824 8.40 -0.71 16.36
CA ARG A 824 9.77 -0.27 16.13
C ARG A 824 10.23 -0.45 14.70
N THR A 825 11.18 0.37 14.30
CA THR A 825 11.72 0.35 12.93
C THR A 825 13.09 -0.32 12.91
N PRO A 826 13.22 -1.53 12.34
CA PRO A 826 14.49 -2.25 12.34
C PRO A 826 15.50 -1.64 11.36
N TRP A 827 15.07 -1.27 10.14
CA TRP A 827 15.88 -0.57 9.14
C TRP A 827 14.99 0.21 8.17
N THR A 828 15.62 1.07 7.36
CA THR A 828 15.01 1.80 6.24
C THR A 828 15.81 1.57 4.97
N LEU A 829 15.31 1.98 3.80
CA LEU A 829 16.11 2.09 2.59
C LEU A 829 17.00 3.33 2.69
N ASP A 830 18.22 3.21 2.18
CA ASP A 830 19.12 4.34 2.00
C ASP A 830 18.73 5.16 0.76
N ALA A 831 17.56 5.82 0.83
CA ALA A 831 17.04 6.66 -0.23
C ALA A 831 17.52 8.12 -0.07
N GLN A 832 17.99 8.72 -1.16
CA GLN A 832 18.33 10.15 -1.19
C GLN A 832 17.14 11.04 -1.55
N ASP A 833 16.12 10.49 -2.20
CA ASP A 833 14.92 11.22 -2.59
C ASP A 833 13.93 11.26 -1.43
N ASP A 834 13.58 12.45 -0.96
CA ASP A 834 12.52 12.66 0.01
C ASP A 834 11.22 13.14 -0.66
N GLY A 835 11.19 13.43 -1.95
CA GLY A 835 10.00 13.96 -2.64
C GLY A 835 9.01 12.90 -3.13
N THR A 836 9.37 11.61 -3.09
CA THR A 836 8.57 10.52 -3.68
C THR A 836 7.75 9.73 -2.67
N VAL A 837 6.54 9.39 -3.09
CA VAL A 837 5.65 8.45 -2.39
C VAL A 837 5.22 7.32 -3.31
N HIS A 838 5.28 6.09 -2.80
CA HIS A 838 4.78 4.89 -3.48
C HIS A 838 3.45 4.46 -2.86
N ILE A 839 2.43 4.26 -3.68
CA ILE A 839 1.11 3.84 -3.25
C ILE A 839 0.80 2.51 -3.91
N GLY A 840 0.55 1.50 -3.09
CA GLY A 840 0.11 0.19 -3.55
C GLY A 840 -1.39 0.02 -3.41
N ILE A 841 -2.08 -0.48 -4.45
CA ILE A 841 -3.52 -0.76 -4.39
C ILE A 841 -3.77 -2.28 -4.40
N GLY A 842 -4.63 -2.73 -3.49
CA GLY A 842 -5.09 -4.12 -3.43
C GLY A 842 -6.54 -4.21 -2.97
N TYR A 843 -7.17 -5.35 -3.28
CA TYR A 843 -8.60 -5.55 -3.06
C TYR A 843 -8.87 -6.77 -2.17
N GLY A 844 -9.87 -6.66 -1.30
CA GLY A 844 -10.47 -7.75 -0.55
C GLY A 844 -11.89 -7.99 -1.07
N LEU A 845 -12.17 -9.21 -1.53
CA LEU A 845 -13.48 -9.61 -2.05
C LEU A 845 -14.21 -10.46 -1.03
N ASP A 846 -15.51 -10.22 -0.86
CA ASP A 846 -16.42 -11.22 -0.32
C ASP A 846 -17.14 -11.95 -1.47
N HIS A 847 -17.10 -13.29 -1.43
CA HIS A 847 -17.73 -14.17 -2.41
C HIS A 847 -19.08 -14.74 -1.92
N SER A 848 -19.47 -14.44 -0.68
CA SER A 848 -20.68 -14.97 -0.02
C SER A 848 -21.99 -14.48 -0.66
N ASP A 849 -22.06 -13.23 -1.11
CA ASP A 849 -23.24 -12.66 -1.77
C ASP A 849 -22.98 -12.40 -3.28
N THR A 850 -23.80 -13.04 -4.12
CA THR A 850 -23.74 -12.88 -5.58
C THR A 850 -24.44 -11.62 -6.09
N ARG A 851 -25.26 -10.96 -5.26
CA ARG A 851 -25.98 -9.72 -5.60
C ARG A 851 -25.27 -8.47 -5.08
N HIS A 852 -24.63 -8.53 -3.91
CA HIS A 852 -23.92 -7.41 -3.30
C HIS A 852 -22.52 -7.83 -2.83
N ARG A 853 -21.55 -7.81 -3.74
CA ARG A 853 -20.14 -8.06 -3.40
C ARG A 853 -19.57 -6.80 -2.75
N VAL A 854 -19.43 -6.81 -1.42
CA VAL A 854 -18.64 -5.77 -0.72
C VAL A 854 -17.18 -5.92 -1.14
N ILE A 855 -16.61 -4.86 -1.69
CA ILE A 855 -15.20 -4.83 -2.09
C ILE A 855 -14.49 -3.78 -1.28
N MET A 856 -13.53 -4.23 -0.49
CA MET A 856 -12.64 -3.34 0.26
C MET A 856 -11.42 -3.05 -0.60
N CYS A 857 -11.27 -1.81 -1.05
CA CYS A 857 -10.03 -1.28 -1.61
C CYS A 857 -9.10 -0.90 -0.46
N CYS A 858 -7.84 -1.33 -0.52
CA CYS A 858 -6.78 -0.88 0.37
C CYS A 858 -5.70 -0.17 -0.44
N SER A 859 -5.38 1.07 -0.08
CA SER A 859 -4.20 1.78 -0.55
C SER A 859 -3.18 1.87 0.57
N HIS A 860 -1.98 1.29 0.39
CA HIS A 860 -0.89 1.37 1.36
C HIS A 860 0.20 2.29 0.85
N ILE A 861 0.56 3.29 1.66
CA ILE A 861 1.41 4.40 1.30
C ILE A 861 2.81 4.20 1.92
N PHE A 862 3.84 4.27 1.09
CA PHE A 862 5.24 4.14 1.48
C PHE A 862 6.02 5.39 1.07
N GLN A 863 6.90 5.85 1.95
CA GLN A 863 7.93 6.82 1.60
C GLN A 863 9.00 6.19 0.70
N ALA A 864 9.80 7.03 0.04
CA ALA A 864 10.94 6.59 -0.77
C ALA A 864 11.98 5.77 0.02
N ASN A 865 12.15 6.05 1.33
CA ASN A 865 12.98 5.25 2.23
C ASN A 865 12.32 3.89 2.63
N GLY A 866 11.17 3.55 2.05
CA GLY A 866 10.46 2.30 2.30
C GLY A 866 9.69 2.23 3.62
N LEU A 867 9.63 3.30 4.41
CA LEU A 867 8.76 3.36 5.58
C LEU A 867 7.30 3.41 5.13
N GLY A 868 6.51 2.42 5.55
CA GLY A 868 5.06 2.45 5.44
C GLY A 868 4.51 3.54 6.36
N LEU A 869 3.85 4.55 5.78
CA LEU A 869 3.20 5.61 6.52
C LEU A 869 1.92 5.07 7.15
N ARG A 870 0.91 4.82 6.29
CA ARG A 870 -0.43 4.38 6.66
C ARG A 870 -1.08 3.64 5.49
N PHE A 871 -2.12 2.89 5.80
CA PHE A 871 -3.04 2.37 4.81
C PHE A 871 -4.40 3.03 4.93
N GLN A 872 -5.12 3.11 3.82
CA GLN A 872 -6.50 3.57 3.73
C GLN A 872 -7.35 2.41 3.25
N LEU A 873 -8.50 2.22 3.89
CA LEU A 873 -9.55 1.32 3.44
C LEU A 873 -10.69 2.15 2.85
N SER A 874 -11.27 1.67 1.75
CA SER A 874 -12.42 2.31 1.12
C SER A 874 -13.33 1.24 0.56
N GLU A 875 -14.61 1.32 0.94
CA GLU A 875 -15.65 0.51 0.31
C GLU A 875 -15.89 1.01 -1.12
N ILE A 876 -16.00 0.07 -2.05
CA ILE A 876 -16.31 0.37 -3.45
C ILE A 876 -17.81 0.16 -3.67
N GLY A 877 -18.54 1.25 -3.92
CA GLY A 877 -20.00 1.21 -4.07
C GLY A 877 -20.48 0.55 -5.38
N ASP A 878 -19.74 0.72 -6.48
CA ASP A 878 -20.12 0.18 -7.80
C ASP A 878 -18.89 -0.30 -8.60
N PRO A 879 -18.30 -1.44 -8.23
CA PRO A 879 -17.08 -1.95 -8.87
C PRO A 879 -17.34 -2.44 -10.28
N ALA A 880 -16.49 -2.04 -11.22
CA ALA A 880 -16.46 -2.68 -12.54
C ALA A 880 -15.77 -4.05 -12.43
N PHE A 881 -16.37 -5.08 -13.01
CA PHE A 881 -15.80 -6.43 -13.03
C PHE A 881 -15.39 -6.82 -14.45
N PHE A 882 -14.10 -7.12 -14.64
CA PHE A 882 -13.64 -7.81 -15.86
C PHE A 882 -13.64 -9.33 -15.62
N ARG A 883 -14.26 -10.08 -16.54
CA ARG A 883 -14.36 -11.56 -16.49
C ARG A 883 -14.84 -12.13 -15.14
N LYS A 884 -15.63 -11.36 -14.36
CA LYS A 884 -16.19 -11.72 -13.03
C LYS A 884 -15.16 -12.05 -11.92
N LYS A 885 -13.86 -11.81 -12.13
CA LYS A 885 -12.79 -12.19 -11.18
C LYS A 885 -12.12 -11.02 -10.47
N ASN A 886 -11.78 -9.95 -11.20
CA ASN A 886 -11.01 -8.82 -10.64
C ASN A 886 -11.87 -7.56 -10.58
N PRO A 887 -11.87 -6.84 -9.45
CA PRO A 887 -12.52 -5.54 -9.34
C PRO A 887 -11.63 -4.42 -9.89
N PHE A 888 -12.27 -3.42 -10.46
CA PHE A 888 -11.67 -2.17 -10.91
C PHE A 888 -12.48 -1.01 -10.34
N LEU A 889 -11.78 0.07 -10.01
CA LEU A 889 -12.43 1.30 -9.54
C LEU A 889 -13.08 1.99 -10.75
N LYS A 890 -14.29 2.52 -10.56
CA LYS A 890 -14.82 3.52 -11.49
C LYS A 890 -14.08 4.84 -11.29
N ARG A 891 -14.27 5.77 -12.22
CA ARG A 891 -13.62 7.08 -12.21
C ARG A 891 -13.75 7.81 -10.86
N ASP A 892 -14.95 7.88 -10.30
CA ASP A 892 -15.21 8.58 -9.04
C ASP A 892 -14.55 7.88 -7.85
N ASP A 893 -14.57 6.54 -7.81
CA ASP A 893 -13.90 5.77 -6.77
C ASP A 893 -12.38 5.97 -6.82
N ALA A 894 -11.79 5.94 -8.03
CA ALA A 894 -10.38 6.21 -8.24
C ALA A 894 -10.00 7.64 -7.84
N PHE A 895 -10.86 8.62 -8.12
CA PHE A 895 -10.67 9.99 -7.65
C PHE A 895 -10.64 10.05 -6.11
N ARG A 896 -11.64 9.46 -5.43
CA ARG A 896 -11.71 9.46 -3.96
C ARG A 896 -10.49 8.79 -3.32
N VAL A 897 -10.08 7.63 -3.84
CA VAL A 897 -8.89 6.91 -3.36
C VAL A 897 -7.63 7.75 -3.55
N GLY A 898 -7.43 8.35 -4.73
CA GLY A 898 -6.28 9.21 -5.00
C GLY A 898 -6.23 10.45 -4.11
N ALA A 899 -7.36 11.15 -3.96
CA ALA A 899 -7.45 12.38 -3.18
C ALA A 899 -7.20 12.13 -1.69
N ARG A 900 -7.74 11.03 -1.13
CA ARG A 900 -7.50 10.68 0.26
C ARG A 900 -6.07 10.19 0.49
N ALA A 901 -5.47 9.45 -0.44
CA ALA A 901 -4.07 9.07 -0.31
C ALA A 901 -3.14 10.30 -0.30
N LEU A 902 -3.41 11.29 -1.17
CA LEU A 902 -2.68 12.56 -1.17
C LEU A 902 -2.87 13.33 0.14
N GLN A 903 -4.10 13.34 0.68
CA GLN A 903 -4.40 13.93 1.98
C GLN A 903 -3.58 13.28 3.10
N ILE A 904 -3.52 11.93 3.16
CA ILE A 904 -2.73 11.21 4.17
C ILE A 904 -1.25 11.56 4.06
N VAL A 905 -0.71 11.66 2.84
CA VAL A 905 0.69 12.09 2.62
C VAL A 905 0.91 13.50 3.14
N PHE A 906 0.02 14.44 2.79
CA PHE A 906 0.12 15.82 3.23
C PHE A 906 -0.01 15.93 4.75
N GLU A 907 -0.93 15.19 5.38
CA GLU A 907 -1.06 15.16 6.83
C GLU A 907 0.17 14.58 7.52
N ALA A 908 0.75 13.50 6.99
CA ALA A 908 1.96 12.88 7.52
C ALA A 908 3.16 13.82 7.40
N ARG A 909 3.38 14.41 6.22
CA ARG A 909 4.64 15.09 5.88
C ARG A 909 4.57 16.61 5.94
N GLN A 910 3.36 17.17 5.99
CA GLN A 910 3.09 18.60 5.94
C GLN A 910 3.64 19.30 4.68
N ALA A 911 3.82 18.52 3.61
CA ALA A 911 4.32 18.97 2.33
C ALA A 911 3.72 18.11 1.22
N MET A 912 3.49 18.73 0.06
CA MET A 912 3.03 18.01 -1.12
C MET A 912 4.17 17.15 -1.68
N PRO A 913 3.92 15.90 -2.10
CA PRO A 913 4.93 15.08 -2.75
C PRO A 913 5.28 15.66 -4.12
N ARG A 914 6.57 15.66 -4.47
CA ARG A 914 7.04 15.96 -5.83
C ARG A 914 6.55 14.90 -6.81
N ARG A 915 6.59 13.64 -6.37
CA ARG A 915 6.22 12.47 -7.18
C ARG A 915 5.34 11.50 -6.44
N VAL A 916 4.29 11.02 -7.11
CA VAL A 916 3.44 9.93 -6.64
C VAL A 916 3.49 8.78 -7.64
N CYS A 917 3.85 7.59 -7.16
CA CYS A 917 3.89 6.36 -7.92
C CYS A 917 2.79 5.42 -7.43
N ILE A 918 1.70 5.28 -8.19
CA ILE A 918 0.64 4.31 -7.90
C ILE A 918 0.93 3.02 -8.66
N ALA A 919 1.04 1.92 -7.91
CA ALA A 919 1.27 0.60 -8.48
C ALA A 919 0.21 -0.41 -8.03
N LYS A 920 -0.21 -1.27 -8.96
CA LYS A 920 -1.10 -2.40 -8.67
C LYS A 920 -0.80 -3.62 -9.52
N ARG A 921 -1.36 -4.77 -9.13
CA ARG A 921 -1.16 -6.07 -9.80
C ARG A 921 -2.22 -6.39 -10.86
N THR A 922 -3.11 -5.46 -11.16
CA THR A 922 -4.08 -5.58 -12.25
C THR A 922 -3.90 -4.43 -13.24
N PRO A 923 -4.29 -4.58 -14.52
CA PRO A 923 -4.23 -3.49 -15.49
C PRO A 923 -5.04 -2.27 -15.05
N PHE A 924 -4.59 -1.05 -15.38
CA PHE A 924 -5.41 0.15 -15.19
C PHE A 924 -6.47 0.26 -16.29
N THR A 925 -7.73 0.46 -15.89
CA THR A 925 -8.78 0.85 -16.84
C THR A 925 -8.64 2.33 -17.21
N ARG A 926 -9.29 2.74 -18.29
CA ARG A 926 -9.36 4.15 -18.67
C ARG A 926 -9.98 5.00 -17.56
N GLU A 927 -11.08 4.53 -16.95
CA GLU A 927 -11.76 5.25 -15.86
C GLU A 927 -10.85 5.43 -14.63
N GLU A 928 -10.10 4.39 -14.24
CA GLU A 928 -9.13 4.50 -13.14
C GLU A 928 -8.08 5.57 -13.44
N ARG A 929 -7.54 5.58 -14.67
CA ARG A 929 -6.52 6.56 -15.08
C ARG A 929 -7.07 7.98 -15.03
N GLU A 930 -8.28 8.21 -15.54
CA GLU A 930 -8.94 9.52 -15.50
C GLU A 930 -9.18 9.98 -14.05
N GLY A 931 -9.66 9.09 -13.18
CA GLY A 931 -9.89 9.39 -11.76
C GLY A 931 -8.60 9.74 -11.01
N PHE A 932 -7.54 8.95 -11.16
CA PHE A 932 -6.24 9.23 -10.51
C PHE A 932 -5.56 10.48 -11.08
N CYS A 933 -5.59 10.70 -12.40
CA CYS A 933 -5.04 11.92 -13.00
C CYS A 933 -5.73 13.17 -12.47
N SER A 934 -7.06 13.11 -12.29
CA SER A 934 -7.85 14.21 -11.74
C SER A 934 -7.55 14.44 -10.26
N ALA A 935 -7.46 13.37 -9.46
CA ALA A 935 -7.18 13.46 -8.03
C ALA A 935 -5.79 14.00 -7.72
N LEU A 936 -4.81 13.67 -8.57
CA LEU A 936 -3.40 14.01 -8.39
C LEU A 936 -2.94 15.10 -9.33
N GLU A 937 -3.86 15.95 -9.80
CA GLU A 937 -3.55 17.02 -10.76
C GLU A 937 -2.49 17.99 -10.21
N GLY A 938 -2.51 18.26 -8.90
CA GLY A 938 -1.54 19.10 -8.20
C GLY A 938 -0.19 18.44 -7.91
N VAL A 939 0.01 17.16 -8.26
CA VAL A 939 1.30 16.48 -8.13
C VAL A 939 2.10 16.67 -9.43
N PRO A 940 3.34 17.21 -9.35
CA PRO A 940 4.18 17.42 -10.54
C PRO A 940 4.42 16.14 -11.35
N GLU A 941 4.82 15.05 -10.67
CA GLU A 941 5.16 13.78 -11.31
C GLU A 941 4.19 12.67 -10.86
N LEU A 942 3.47 12.07 -11.82
CA LEU A 942 2.55 10.96 -11.55
C LEU A 942 2.95 9.74 -12.39
N GLU A 943 3.20 8.62 -11.72
CA GLU A 943 3.41 7.32 -12.35
C GLU A 943 2.25 6.39 -12.03
N LEU A 944 1.64 5.80 -13.07
CA LEU A 944 0.63 4.74 -12.94
C LEU A 944 1.19 3.46 -13.54
N LEU A 945 1.45 2.46 -12.68
CA LEU A 945 2.20 1.26 -13.04
C LEU A 945 1.42 -0.03 -12.75
N THR A 946 1.24 -0.87 -13.75
CA THR A 946 0.86 -2.26 -13.53
C THR A 946 2.11 -3.09 -13.35
N VAL A 947 2.17 -3.88 -12.27
CA VAL A 947 3.32 -4.75 -11.96
C VAL A 947 2.82 -6.17 -11.74
N GLU A 948 3.22 -7.06 -12.65
CA GLU A 948 2.79 -8.46 -12.69
C GLU A 948 3.99 -9.39 -12.65
N VAL A 949 3.80 -10.64 -12.21
CA VAL A 949 4.82 -11.68 -12.43
C VAL A 949 4.66 -12.14 -13.86
N GLU A 950 5.76 -12.17 -14.62
CA GLU A 950 5.76 -12.66 -15.99
C GLU A 950 6.27 -14.11 -16.03
N ASP A 951 5.33 -15.03 -15.93
CA ASP A 951 5.62 -16.47 -15.84
C ASP A 951 6.21 -17.04 -17.15
N GLY A 952 6.01 -16.39 -18.30
CA GLY A 952 6.52 -16.84 -19.60
C GLY A 952 7.99 -16.49 -19.85
N ALA A 953 8.48 -15.34 -19.39
CA ALA A 953 9.83 -14.88 -19.74
C ALA A 953 10.91 -15.39 -18.77
N ARG A 954 12.04 -15.88 -19.28
CA ARG A 954 13.24 -16.25 -18.52
C ARG A 954 14.49 -15.72 -19.21
N LEU A 955 15.52 -15.42 -18.40
CA LEU A 955 16.86 -15.12 -18.90
C LEU A 955 17.88 -16.05 -18.25
N VAL A 956 18.67 -16.71 -19.09
CA VAL A 956 19.84 -17.48 -18.72
C VAL A 956 21.06 -16.58 -18.87
N ARG A 957 21.83 -16.42 -17.79
CA ARG A 957 23.10 -15.69 -17.83
C ARG A 957 24.08 -16.46 -18.72
N ALA A 958 24.67 -15.81 -19.71
CA ALA A 958 25.66 -16.47 -20.56
C ALA A 958 27.01 -16.62 -19.84
N GLU A 959 27.77 -17.64 -20.19
CA GLU A 959 29.20 -17.74 -19.87
C GLU A 959 30.03 -16.76 -20.72
N GLN A 960 31.35 -16.71 -20.50
CA GLN A 960 32.24 -15.78 -21.19
C GLN A 960 32.25 -15.95 -22.72
N ASP A 961 31.84 -17.11 -23.23
CA ASP A 961 31.68 -17.41 -24.65
C ASP A 961 30.42 -16.77 -25.27
N GLY A 962 29.49 -16.26 -24.44
CA GLY A 962 28.23 -15.67 -24.86
C GLY A 962 27.14 -16.68 -25.29
N VAL A 963 27.35 -17.99 -25.07
CA VAL A 963 26.43 -19.07 -25.49
C VAL A 963 26.14 -20.08 -24.38
N GLY A 964 27.17 -20.46 -23.60
CA GLY A 964 27.04 -21.37 -22.47
C GLY A 964 26.16 -20.81 -21.36
N ALA A 965 25.59 -21.67 -20.53
CA ALA A 965 24.73 -21.27 -19.41
C ALA A 965 25.54 -21.16 -18.12
N GLY A 966 25.69 -19.95 -17.60
CA GLY A 966 26.41 -19.72 -16.35
C GLY A 966 25.73 -20.40 -15.15
N ALA A 967 26.55 -20.75 -14.14
CA ALA A 967 26.11 -21.53 -12.98
C ALA A 967 25.00 -20.88 -12.14
N PHE A 968 24.97 -19.55 -12.05
CA PHE A 968 23.97 -18.80 -11.29
C PHE A 968 23.01 -18.06 -12.23
N PRO A 969 21.75 -17.83 -11.81
CA PRO A 969 20.79 -17.06 -12.58
C PRO A 969 21.29 -15.64 -12.90
N VAL A 970 20.55 -14.94 -13.74
CA VAL A 970 20.79 -13.51 -13.93
C VAL A 970 20.80 -12.76 -12.60
N GLN A 971 21.58 -11.69 -12.57
CA GLN A 971 21.72 -10.90 -11.36
C GLN A 971 20.39 -10.24 -11.01
N ARG A 972 20.05 -10.24 -9.72
CA ARG A 972 18.94 -9.41 -9.24
C ARG A 972 19.26 -7.95 -9.55
N GLY A 973 18.26 -7.22 -10.05
CA GLY A 973 18.45 -5.88 -10.59
C GLY A 973 18.74 -5.85 -12.09
N THR A 974 18.69 -6.99 -12.79
CA THR A 974 18.64 -7.00 -14.25
C THR A 974 17.33 -6.38 -14.74
N VAL A 975 17.42 -5.39 -15.62
CA VAL A 975 16.29 -4.62 -16.16
C VAL A 975 16.35 -4.64 -17.69
N VAL A 976 15.25 -4.99 -18.34
CA VAL A 976 15.12 -5.09 -19.80
C VAL A 976 13.92 -4.26 -20.26
N PRO A 977 14.12 -3.17 -21.02
CA PRO A 977 13.05 -2.58 -21.81
C PRO A 977 12.51 -3.66 -22.76
N TYR A 978 11.23 -3.94 -22.65
CA TYR A 978 10.59 -5.01 -23.39
C TYR A 978 9.77 -4.42 -24.52
N GLY A 979 8.79 -3.57 -24.22
CA GLY A 979 8.04 -2.81 -25.21
C GLY A 979 8.18 -1.30 -24.98
N SER A 980 7.48 -0.50 -25.78
CA SER A 980 7.52 0.96 -25.67
C SER A 980 7.15 1.43 -24.27
N ASN A 981 6.13 0.84 -23.62
CA ASN A 981 5.75 1.16 -22.24
C ASN A 981 5.86 -0.05 -21.30
N GLU A 982 6.63 -1.08 -21.69
CA GLU A 982 6.78 -2.32 -20.92
C GLU A 982 8.24 -2.65 -20.62
N ALA A 983 8.52 -3.13 -19.43
CA ALA A 983 9.85 -3.58 -19.04
C ALA A 983 9.79 -4.86 -18.18
N LEU A 984 10.85 -5.66 -18.21
CA LEU A 984 11.04 -6.82 -17.36
C LEU A 984 12.12 -6.51 -16.31
N VAL A 985 11.81 -6.73 -15.04
CA VAL A 985 12.69 -6.43 -13.90
C VAL A 985 12.90 -7.70 -13.05
N TRP A 986 14.13 -8.18 -12.97
CA TRP A 986 14.50 -9.32 -12.12
C TRP A 986 14.68 -8.88 -10.67
N VAL A 987 13.59 -8.88 -9.91
CA VAL A 987 13.61 -8.73 -8.45
C VAL A 987 14.12 -10.00 -7.77
N HIS A 988 14.09 -11.15 -8.44
CA HIS A 988 14.65 -12.40 -7.94
C HIS A 988 15.83 -12.84 -8.80
N GLY A 989 16.98 -13.12 -8.18
CA GLY A 989 18.21 -13.44 -8.92
C GLY A 989 19.42 -13.56 -8.02
N ASP A 990 20.56 -13.73 -8.66
CA ASP A 990 21.89 -13.83 -8.05
C ASP A 990 22.39 -12.48 -7.53
N ILE A 991 23.10 -12.49 -6.41
CA ILE A 991 23.78 -11.30 -5.88
C ILE A 991 25.18 -11.70 -5.41
N ALA A 992 26.20 -10.99 -5.88
CA ALA A 992 27.58 -11.22 -5.48
C ALA A 992 27.92 -10.48 -4.17
N GLY A 993 28.79 -11.06 -3.34
CA GLY A 993 29.35 -10.38 -2.15
C GLY A 993 28.46 -10.35 -0.90
N ILE A 994 27.30 -11.01 -0.94
CA ILE A 994 26.36 -11.05 0.19
C ILE A 994 26.53 -12.29 1.07
N SER A 995 27.09 -13.38 0.55
CA SER A 995 27.17 -14.62 1.32
C SER A 995 27.93 -14.46 2.65
N SER A 996 27.37 -15.02 3.72
CA SER A 996 28.01 -15.04 5.04
C SER A 996 29.21 -15.99 5.13
N LYS A 997 29.31 -16.96 4.21
CA LYS A 997 30.31 -18.04 4.26
C LYS A 997 31.62 -17.68 3.57
N TYR A 998 31.56 -16.95 2.46
CA TYR A 998 32.74 -16.61 1.65
C TYR A 998 32.63 -15.18 1.12
N HIS A 999 33.64 -14.36 1.40
CA HIS A 999 33.73 -13.00 0.83
C HIS A 999 33.77 -13.05 -0.70
N GLY A 1000 32.92 -12.25 -1.34
CA GLY A 1000 32.80 -12.20 -2.80
C GLY A 1000 31.96 -13.31 -3.44
N ALA A 1001 31.42 -14.26 -2.66
CA ALA A 1001 30.62 -15.35 -3.22
C ALA A 1001 29.19 -14.91 -3.61
N HIS A 1002 28.62 -15.69 -4.52
CA HIS A 1002 27.27 -15.55 -5.06
C HIS A 1002 26.21 -16.07 -4.10
N TYR A 1003 25.09 -15.35 -3.97
CA TYR A 1003 23.93 -15.73 -3.17
C TYR A 1003 22.65 -15.69 -4.01
N TYR A 1004 21.92 -16.80 -4.03
CA TYR A 1004 20.60 -16.90 -4.67
C TYR A 1004 19.58 -17.40 -3.64
N GLN A 1005 18.70 -16.51 -3.20
CA GLN A 1005 17.71 -16.82 -2.16
C GLN A 1005 16.83 -18.01 -2.57
N GLY A 1006 16.70 -19.00 -1.69
CA GLY A 1006 15.86 -20.18 -1.93
C GLY A 1006 16.43 -21.22 -2.91
N LYS A 1007 17.46 -20.89 -3.70
CA LYS A 1007 18.20 -21.82 -4.59
C LYS A 1007 17.30 -22.69 -5.48
N SER A 1008 16.16 -22.16 -5.92
CA SER A 1008 15.10 -22.96 -6.56
C SER A 1008 14.71 -22.39 -7.91
N ARG A 1009 14.87 -23.22 -8.96
CA ARG A 1009 14.56 -22.94 -10.37
C ARG A 1009 15.19 -21.63 -10.91
N ILE A 1010 15.17 -21.45 -12.22
CA ILE A 1010 15.49 -20.16 -12.85
C ILE A 1010 14.38 -19.10 -12.57
N PRO A 1011 14.73 -17.85 -12.22
CA PRO A 1011 13.74 -16.86 -11.78
C PRO A 1011 12.95 -16.22 -12.93
N ALA A 1012 11.67 -15.96 -12.66
CA ALA A 1012 10.79 -15.13 -13.48
C ALA A 1012 10.98 -13.63 -13.15
N PRO A 1013 10.90 -12.72 -14.13
CA PRO A 1013 10.88 -11.29 -13.88
C PRO A 1013 9.51 -10.80 -13.41
N LEU A 1014 9.50 -9.58 -12.89
CA LEU A 1014 8.28 -8.77 -12.85
C LEU A 1014 8.15 -8.01 -14.17
N ARG A 1015 6.97 -8.01 -14.78
CA ARG A 1015 6.62 -7.15 -15.90
C ARG A 1015 6.00 -5.85 -15.38
N LEU A 1016 6.58 -4.74 -15.82
CA LEU A 1016 6.17 -3.39 -15.52
C LEU A 1016 5.51 -2.78 -16.76
N THR A 1017 4.26 -2.35 -16.66
CA THR A 1017 3.55 -1.63 -17.73
C THR A 1017 3.20 -0.23 -17.26
N ARG A 1018 3.67 0.80 -17.98
CA ARG A 1018 3.41 2.21 -17.70
C ARG A 1018 2.14 2.70 -18.40
N HIS A 1019 1.27 3.34 -17.64
CA HIS A 1019 0.02 3.95 -18.13
C HIS A 1019 0.02 5.49 -18.11
N CYS A 1020 0.95 6.08 -17.35
CA CYS A 1020 1.13 7.51 -17.16
C CYS A 1020 2.52 7.75 -16.57
N GLY A 1021 3.18 8.84 -16.97
CA GLY A 1021 4.42 9.29 -16.36
C GLY A 1021 5.64 9.23 -17.28
N ALA A 1022 6.75 9.79 -16.82
CA ALA A 1022 7.97 9.98 -17.59
C ALA A 1022 9.26 9.63 -16.82
N THR A 1023 9.14 9.07 -15.62
CA THR A 1023 10.27 8.70 -14.77
C THR A 1023 11.22 7.74 -15.52
N PRO A 1024 12.55 7.86 -15.40
CA PRO A 1024 13.45 6.89 -16.00
C PRO A 1024 13.17 5.45 -15.52
N LEU A 1025 13.36 4.46 -16.39
CA LEU A 1025 13.07 3.06 -16.08
C LEU A 1025 13.92 2.55 -14.90
N GLU A 1026 15.17 2.99 -14.86
CA GLU A 1026 16.16 2.65 -13.84
C GLU A 1026 15.69 3.08 -12.45
N GLU A 1027 15.09 4.27 -12.35
CA GLU A 1027 14.59 4.81 -11.08
C GLU A 1027 13.35 4.06 -10.61
N LEU A 1028 12.43 3.72 -11.52
CA LEU A 1028 11.27 2.88 -11.18
C LEU A 1028 11.70 1.48 -10.73
N ALA A 1029 12.62 0.85 -11.47
CA ALA A 1029 13.13 -0.47 -11.15
C ALA A 1029 13.92 -0.47 -9.83
N ALA A 1030 14.74 0.56 -9.56
CA ALA A 1030 15.41 0.74 -8.29
C ALA A 1030 14.41 0.85 -7.12
N GLY A 1031 13.31 1.58 -7.30
CA GLY A 1031 12.21 1.63 -6.33
C GLY A 1031 11.58 0.27 -6.05
N LEU A 1032 11.32 -0.54 -7.09
CA LEU A 1032 10.81 -1.92 -6.92
C LEU A 1032 11.82 -2.80 -6.16
N LEU A 1033 13.11 -2.73 -6.51
CA LEU A 1033 14.17 -3.45 -5.82
C LEU A 1033 14.27 -3.04 -4.35
N GLY A 1034 14.25 -1.74 -4.05
CA GLY A 1034 14.27 -1.22 -2.68
C GLY A 1034 13.08 -1.73 -1.88
N LEU A 1035 11.86 -1.51 -2.36
CA LEU A 1035 10.63 -1.91 -1.67
C LEU A 1035 10.48 -3.43 -1.52
N SER A 1036 11.22 -4.24 -2.29
CA SER A 1036 11.28 -5.68 -2.05
C SER A 1036 12.07 -6.07 -0.80
N LYS A 1037 12.89 -5.20 -0.23
CA LYS A 1037 13.64 -5.43 1.03
C LYS A 1037 12.95 -4.89 2.29
N MET A 1038 11.69 -4.46 2.15
CA MET A 1038 10.95 -3.72 3.16
C MET A 1038 9.78 -4.52 3.78
N ASP A 1039 9.71 -5.84 3.57
CA ASP A 1039 8.78 -6.71 4.30
C ASP A 1039 9.37 -7.14 5.64
N TRP A 1040 9.08 -6.41 6.71
CA TRP A 1040 9.55 -6.71 8.07
C TRP A 1040 8.93 -7.97 8.71
N ASN A 1041 8.16 -8.76 7.96
CA ASN A 1041 7.71 -10.09 8.41
C ASN A 1041 8.69 -11.21 8.06
N SER A 1042 9.73 -10.93 7.28
CA SER A 1042 10.76 -11.89 6.92
C SER A 1042 12.14 -11.28 7.04
N PHE A 1043 13.10 -12.06 7.54
CA PHE A 1043 14.52 -11.75 7.46
C PHE A 1043 15.17 -12.28 6.18
N ASP A 1044 14.39 -12.79 5.23
CA ASP A 1044 14.86 -13.03 3.88
C ASP A 1044 15.44 -11.73 3.29
N LEU A 1045 16.42 -11.84 2.40
CA LEU A 1045 17.12 -10.68 1.86
C LEU A 1045 16.20 -9.75 1.08
N TYR A 1046 15.23 -10.33 0.38
CA TYR A 1046 14.18 -9.62 -0.36
C TYR A 1046 12.95 -10.51 -0.56
N GLY A 1047 11.78 -9.89 -0.75
CA GLY A 1047 10.58 -10.51 -1.26
C GLY A 1047 10.56 -10.57 -2.80
N LYS A 1048 9.94 -11.60 -3.39
CA LYS A 1048 9.81 -11.70 -4.86
C LYS A 1048 8.84 -10.66 -5.45
N VAL A 1049 7.96 -10.12 -4.61
CA VAL A 1049 7.04 -9.03 -4.94
C VAL A 1049 7.26 -7.90 -3.92
N PRO A 1050 7.47 -6.66 -4.37
CA PRO A 1050 7.67 -5.50 -3.49
C PRO A 1050 6.56 -5.32 -2.45
N VAL A 1051 6.91 -4.83 -1.25
CA VAL A 1051 5.97 -4.77 -0.11
C VAL A 1051 4.73 -3.92 -0.39
N HIS A 1052 4.87 -2.84 -1.16
CA HIS A 1052 3.74 -1.99 -1.55
C HIS A 1052 2.72 -2.73 -2.43
N LEU A 1053 3.11 -3.75 -3.18
CA LEU A 1053 2.19 -4.55 -3.99
C LEU A 1053 1.59 -5.75 -3.24
N SER A 1054 2.32 -6.28 -2.25
CA SER A 1054 1.92 -7.48 -1.52
C SER A 1054 1.08 -7.18 -0.27
N SER A 1055 1.39 -6.09 0.44
CA SER A 1055 0.73 -5.73 1.70
C SER A 1055 -0.73 -5.26 1.58
N PRO A 1056 -1.16 -4.45 0.58
CA PRO A 1056 -2.52 -3.93 0.55
C PRO A 1056 -3.57 -5.04 0.45
N GLY A 1057 -3.31 -6.07 -0.38
CA GLY A 1057 -4.21 -7.21 -0.53
C GLY A 1057 -4.29 -8.11 0.71
N ARG A 1058 -3.20 -8.20 1.51
CA ARG A 1058 -3.23 -8.90 2.81
C ARG A 1058 -4.10 -8.14 3.81
N ILE A 1059 -3.91 -6.81 3.88
CA ILE A 1059 -4.69 -5.94 4.78
C ILE A 1059 -6.17 -5.96 4.40
N ALA A 1060 -6.49 -5.80 3.10
CA ALA A 1060 -7.86 -5.80 2.61
C ALA A 1060 -8.61 -7.11 2.93
N ARG A 1061 -7.91 -8.25 2.93
CA ARG A 1061 -8.49 -9.56 3.28
C ARG A 1061 -8.89 -9.66 4.75
N VAL A 1062 -8.08 -9.10 5.67
CA VAL A 1062 -8.44 -9.05 7.09
C VAL A 1062 -9.52 -7.99 7.32
N ALA A 1063 -9.39 -6.84 6.65
CA ALA A 1063 -10.30 -5.72 6.79
C ALA A 1063 -11.75 -6.04 6.41
N ARG A 1064 -11.99 -6.94 5.45
CA ARG A 1064 -13.35 -7.36 5.07
C ARG A 1064 -14.13 -8.04 6.21
N LEU A 1065 -13.44 -8.52 7.26
CA LEU A 1065 -14.06 -9.17 8.43
C LEU A 1065 -14.44 -8.18 9.53
N LEU A 1066 -14.18 -6.89 9.33
CA LEU A 1066 -14.39 -5.85 10.31
C LEU A 1066 -15.73 -5.15 10.04
N ASN A 1067 -16.52 -4.95 11.10
CA ASN A 1067 -17.73 -4.13 11.02
C ASN A 1067 -17.34 -2.64 10.94
N ASP A 1068 -18.11 -1.89 10.16
CA ASP A 1068 -17.85 -0.55 9.59
C ASP A 1068 -17.48 0.61 10.54
N THR A 1069 -17.31 0.35 11.84
CA THR A 1069 -17.08 1.37 12.85
C THR A 1069 -15.58 1.60 13.09
N HIS A 1070 -15.00 2.53 12.31
CA HIS A 1070 -13.72 3.21 12.55
C HIS A 1070 -12.43 2.46 12.15
N LEU A 1071 -12.32 2.17 10.85
CA LEU A 1071 -11.13 1.56 10.24
C LEU A 1071 -10.04 2.53 9.77
N GLU A 1072 -10.26 3.83 9.87
CA GLU A 1072 -9.32 4.83 9.35
C GLU A 1072 -8.01 4.87 10.17
N ASP A 1073 -6.88 4.99 9.46
CA ASP A 1073 -5.60 5.45 9.99
C ASP A 1073 -4.92 4.60 11.08
N ARG A 1074 -4.98 3.27 10.97
CA ARG A 1074 -4.24 2.36 11.87
C ARG A 1074 -2.84 2.06 11.34
N ASP A 1075 -1.93 1.72 12.25
CA ASP A 1075 -0.61 1.20 11.88
C ASP A 1075 -0.77 -0.19 11.24
N TYR A 1076 -0.26 -0.35 10.01
CA TYR A 1076 -0.33 -1.60 9.26
C TYR A 1076 0.32 -2.79 9.99
N ARG A 1077 1.23 -2.53 10.96
CA ARG A 1077 1.87 -3.54 11.80
C ARG A 1077 0.88 -4.32 12.67
N LEU A 1078 -0.35 -3.83 12.86
CA LEU A 1078 -1.45 -4.58 13.48
C LEU A 1078 -1.95 -5.75 12.62
N PHE A 1079 -1.82 -5.62 11.30
CA PHE A 1079 -2.28 -6.57 10.29
C PHE A 1079 -1.16 -7.48 9.75
N MET A 1080 0.09 -7.18 10.13
CA MET A 1080 1.28 -7.99 9.85
C MET A 1080 1.31 -9.32 10.62
#